data_AF-A0A7Y6XG81-F1
#
_entry.id   AF-A0A7Y6XG81-F1
#
_cell.length_a   1.000
_cell.length_b   1.000
_cell.length_c   1.000
_cell.angle_alpha   90.00
_cell.angle_beta   90.00
_cell.angle_gamma   90.00
#
_symmetry.space_group_name_H-M   'P 1'
#
loop_
_entity.id
_entity.type
_entity.pdbx_description
1 polymer ?
#
loop_
_entity_poly.entity_id
_entity_poly.type
_entity_poly.pdbx_seq_one_letter_code
_entity_poly.pdbx_strand_id
1 'polypeptide(L)'
;MRISTPDDSPSFDDLSREVALACDAEGTLTWVDARARQLLDAWPGKSLRAMAAQGTEDKVDKLLVQARDERVNGWELILCHDNVPTTFAFRARPHQGGVLLVGSLVPEDYGQALEQVSSTMSELSALHRETEGQRRELKRRADELSRLNQELNESNRGMRSLHAALDEKAEGLHRAAEIKNRVVANVSHEFRTPLHSILGLSKVLLNPINGPLSAEQEKQVTFVRNSAESLFELVNDLLDLSKVEAGKATLRHSHFVVHDLLAALRGMMRPLVPDESPVELRLVEPTEPLELETDETRLSQVLRNLVSNAVKFTESGHVTVSAAPGPRDTVIFTVKDTGIGIAPENHERVFEEFTQVDSHIQRKVKGTGLGLPLARRLVELLGGNLTLQSKLGEGSTFTVTIPRVHMEVSEMAGLSERSQHLEPGRAPVLVLEDDRQTLFLYEKYLSRSGFQVLPVRSTDEARKVLQRVRPAAMVLDVMLEGETSWNFLAEMKNGEATRDIPILVVTVTDREQKARALGADEFWLKPVDEVRLQRKLQELARSGPVERILIIDDDDVHRYLLKQLLKDMPYSLLEAAGGVDGVRLAREQVPQLIFLDFILPDITAFDVLDALKADPRTREIPIILHTSHELREDERARLAHETSAILSKHTLSREVAISRIRDALAKAGLGSHTPQEGRRG
;
A
#
# COMPACT_ATOMS: atom_id res chain seq x y z
N MET A 1 52.31 -100.24 -30.19
CA MET A 1 51.71 -100.97 -31.33
C MET A 1 51.56 -99.97 -32.46
N ARG A 2 52.25 -100.17 -33.59
CA ARG A 2 51.97 -99.43 -34.85
C ARG A 2 50.59 -99.82 -35.38
N ILE A 3 49.99 -98.92 -36.17
CA ILE A 3 49.13 -99.06 -37.38
C ILE A 3 48.36 -97.72 -37.46
N SER A 4 48.80 -96.72 -38.24
CA SER A 4 48.51 -96.45 -39.67
C SER A 4 47.07 -95.97 -39.97
N THR A 5 47.02 -94.86 -40.73
CA THR A 5 45.96 -93.88 -41.07
C THR A 5 44.68 -94.40 -41.73
N PRO A 6 43.59 -93.60 -41.67
CA PRO A 6 43.02 -93.05 -42.91
C PRO A 6 42.58 -91.57 -42.85
N ASP A 7 42.39 -91.05 -44.07
CA ASP A 7 41.81 -89.79 -44.55
C ASP A 7 40.52 -89.30 -43.86
N ASP A 8 40.17 -88.04 -44.17
CA ASP A 8 38.94 -87.27 -43.89
C ASP A 8 39.04 -86.23 -42.76
N SER A 9 39.55 -85.05 -43.11
CA SER A 9 39.29 -83.79 -42.37
C SER A 9 38.05 -83.10 -42.95
N PRO A 10 37.08 -82.63 -42.13
CA PRO A 10 35.90 -81.92 -42.61
C PRO A 10 36.29 -80.53 -43.13
N SER A 11 35.83 -80.18 -44.34
CA SER A 11 36.17 -78.94 -45.06
C SER A 11 35.72 -77.68 -44.29
N PHE A 12 36.64 -77.10 -43.51
CA PHE A 12 36.54 -75.73 -43.00
C PHE A 12 36.58 -74.67 -44.13
N ASP A 13 36.87 -75.08 -45.37
CA ASP A 13 37.05 -74.18 -46.51
C ASP A 13 35.75 -73.54 -47.02
N ASP A 14 34.57 -74.11 -46.73
CA ASP A 14 33.26 -73.58 -47.17
C ASP A 14 32.83 -72.29 -46.41
N LEU A 15 33.48 -71.95 -45.29
CA LEU A 15 33.14 -70.76 -44.48
C LEU A 15 34.06 -69.55 -44.77
N SER A 16 35.17 -69.76 -45.49
CA SER A 16 36.16 -68.70 -45.73
C SER A 16 35.89 -68.00 -47.07
N ARG A 17 35.44 -66.73 -47.01
CA ARG A 17 35.15 -65.86 -48.18
C ARG A 17 36.37 -65.09 -48.69
N GLU A 18 37.58 -65.59 -48.44
CA GLU A 18 38.82 -64.99 -48.93
C GLU A 18 39.32 -65.72 -50.17
N VAL A 19 39.79 -64.94 -51.15
CA VAL A 19 40.40 -65.41 -52.40
C VAL A 19 41.85 -64.97 -52.46
N ALA A 20 42.76 -65.83 -52.93
CA ALA A 20 44.18 -65.53 -53.02
C ALA A 20 44.69 -65.65 -54.47
N LEU A 21 45.42 -64.64 -54.90
CA LEU A 21 45.86 -64.45 -56.29
C LEU A 21 47.30 -63.91 -56.29
N ALA A 22 48.10 -64.29 -57.28
CA ALA A 22 49.35 -63.63 -57.61
C ALA A 22 49.33 -63.22 -59.08
N CYS A 23 49.83 -62.03 -59.40
CA CYS A 23 49.95 -61.55 -60.77
C CYS A 23 51.35 -61.00 -61.05
N ASP A 24 51.72 -60.91 -62.32
CA ASP A 24 52.90 -60.19 -62.76
C ASP A 24 52.71 -58.66 -62.64
N ALA A 25 53.72 -57.91 -63.08
CA ALA A 25 53.70 -56.46 -63.04
C ALA A 25 52.50 -55.90 -63.83
N GLU A 26 52.21 -56.47 -65.00
CA GLU A 26 51.14 -56.06 -65.92
C GLU A 26 49.73 -56.47 -65.46
N GLY A 27 49.61 -57.18 -64.32
CA GLY A 27 48.33 -57.61 -63.76
C GLY A 27 47.80 -58.91 -64.35
N THR A 28 48.63 -59.69 -65.04
CA THR A 28 48.30 -61.03 -65.52
C THR A 28 48.50 -62.04 -64.40
N LEU A 29 47.47 -62.83 -64.10
CA LEU A 29 47.51 -63.79 -63.00
C LEU A 29 48.56 -64.88 -63.27
N THR A 30 49.52 -65.04 -62.36
CA THR A 30 50.56 -66.07 -62.41
C THR A 30 50.21 -67.27 -61.53
N TRP A 31 49.44 -67.04 -60.48
CA TRP A 31 48.92 -68.09 -59.60
C TRP A 31 47.56 -67.68 -59.02
N VAL A 32 46.68 -68.65 -58.82
CA VAL A 32 45.35 -68.44 -58.21
C VAL A 32 45.03 -69.64 -57.32
N ASP A 33 44.36 -69.41 -56.20
CA ASP A 33 43.84 -70.48 -55.37
C ASP A 33 42.54 -71.08 -55.95
N ALA A 34 42.11 -72.24 -55.42
CA ALA A 34 40.91 -72.92 -55.91
C ALA A 34 39.64 -72.07 -55.76
N ARG A 35 39.58 -71.21 -54.74
CA ARG A 35 38.43 -70.34 -54.47
C ARG A 35 38.39 -69.15 -55.40
N ALA A 36 39.53 -68.55 -55.72
CA ALA A 36 39.59 -67.50 -56.73
C ALA A 36 39.15 -68.01 -58.11
N ARG A 37 39.42 -69.29 -58.45
CA ARG A 37 38.84 -69.92 -59.65
C ARG A 37 37.33 -69.99 -59.60
N GLN A 38 36.76 -70.32 -58.44
CA GLN A 38 35.32 -70.50 -58.27
C GLN A 38 34.57 -69.16 -58.18
N LEU A 39 35.03 -68.23 -57.34
CA LEU A 39 34.34 -66.98 -56.99
C LEU A 39 34.66 -65.80 -57.90
N LEU A 40 35.77 -65.86 -58.64
CA LEU A 40 36.18 -64.78 -59.55
C LEU A 40 36.35 -65.26 -60.99
N ASP A 41 36.06 -66.54 -61.28
CA ASP A 41 36.35 -67.16 -62.58
C ASP A 41 37.82 -66.90 -63.01
N ALA A 42 38.75 -66.94 -62.06
CA ALA A 42 40.14 -66.54 -62.27
C ALA A 42 41.03 -67.73 -62.65
N TRP A 43 41.87 -67.60 -63.68
CA TRP A 43 42.87 -68.64 -64.03
C TRP A 43 44.23 -68.01 -64.37
N PRO A 44 45.34 -68.75 -64.23
CA PRO A 44 46.65 -68.24 -64.62
C PRO A 44 46.67 -67.85 -66.10
N GLY A 45 47.09 -66.62 -66.41
CA GLY A 45 47.05 -66.00 -67.73
C GLY A 45 45.88 -65.03 -67.95
N LYS A 46 44.85 -65.02 -67.09
CA LYS A 46 43.77 -64.02 -67.14
C LYS A 46 44.27 -62.69 -66.56
N SER A 47 43.85 -61.57 -67.16
CA SER A 47 44.18 -60.25 -66.64
C SER A 47 43.22 -59.86 -65.51
N LEU A 48 43.77 -59.41 -64.37
CA LEU A 48 42.98 -58.89 -63.25
C LEU A 48 42.16 -57.66 -63.68
N ARG A 49 42.68 -56.84 -64.60
CA ARG A 49 41.97 -55.69 -65.18
C ARG A 49 40.74 -56.13 -65.97
N ALA A 50 40.83 -57.22 -66.72
CA ALA A 50 39.72 -57.75 -67.50
C ALA A 50 38.60 -58.35 -66.62
N MET A 51 38.88 -58.60 -65.34
CA MET A 51 37.90 -59.07 -64.36
C MET A 51 37.18 -57.90 -63.66
N ALA A 52 37.62 -56.67 -63.84
CA ALA A 52 37.00 -55.50 -63.23
C ALA A 52 35.64 -55.19 -63.87
N ALA A 53 34.71 -54.67 -63.08
CA ALA A 53 33.46 -54.13 -63.59
C ALA A 53 33.73 -52.90 -64.46
N GLN A 54 32.91 -52.72 -65.50
CA GLN A 54 33.06 -51.65 -66.47
C GLN A 54 33.13 -50.27 -65.79
N GLY A 55 34.19 -49.49 -66.06
CA GLY A 55 34.42 -48.16 -65.47
C GLY A 55 35.21 -48.16 -64.16
N THR A 56 35.68 -49.33 -63.69
CA THR A 56 36.51 -49.46 -62.47
C THR A 56 37.94 -49.94 -62.74
N GLU A 57 38.31 -50.11 -64.01
CA GLU A 57 39.60 -50.66 -64.46
C GLU A 57 40.79 -49.84 -63.94
N ASP A 58 40.66 -48.52 -63.90
CA ASP A 58 41.70 -47.61 -63.40
C ASP A 58 42.06 -47.85 -61.93
N LYS A 59 41.12 -48.38 -61.13
CA LYS A 59 41.39 -48.74 -59.73
C LYS A 59 42.29 -49.97 -59.62
N VAL A 60 42.18 -50.90 -60.57
CA VAL A 60 43.07 -52.07 -60.65
C VAL A 60 44.47 -51.61 -61.00
N ASP A 61 44.61 -50.74 -62.02
CA ASP A 61 45.91 -50.21 -62.43
C ASP A 61 46.61 -49.47 -61.28
N LYS A 62 45.88 -48.62 -60.54
CA LYS A 62 46.41 -47.89 -59.37
C LYS A 62 46.83 -48.83 -58.24
N LEU A 63 46.02 -49.86 -57.94
CA LEU A 63 46.37 -50.86 -56.93
C LEU A 63 47.68 -51.56 -57.31
N LEU A 64 47.79 -52.01 -58.56
CA LEU A 64 48.97 -52.73 -59.02
C LEU A 64 50.22 -51.85 -58.98
N VAL A 65 50.13 -50.59 -59.38
CA VAL A 65 51.26 -49.64 -59.28
C VAL A 65 51.69 -49.47 -57.82
N GLN A 66 50.76 -49.24 -56.90
CA GLN A 66 51.09 -49.00 -55.50
C GLN A 66 51.58 -50.28 -54.79
N ALA A 67 50.95 -51.42 -55.05
CA ALA A 67 51.27 -52.69 -54.41
C ALA A 67 52.58 -53.33 -54.89
N ARG A 68 53.21 -52.78 -55.94
CA ARG A 68 54.58 -53.14 -56.36
C ARG A 68 55.64 -52.61 -55.39
N ASP A 69 55.40 -51.44 -54.82
CA ASP A 69 56.40 -50.74 -54.00
C ASP A 69 56.12 -50.91 -52.49
N GLU A 70 54.85 -50.98 -52.10
CA GLU A 70 54.44 -51.07 -50.70
C GLU A 70 53.29 -52.03 -50.44
N ARG A 71 53.04 -52.33 -49.15
CA ARG A 71 51.86 -53.11 -48.76
C ARG A 71 50.62 -52.22 -48.82
N VAL A 72 49.61 -52.68 -49.54
CA VAL A 72 48.30 -52.04 -49.61
C VAL A 72 47.30 -52.89 -48.84
N ASN A 73 46.48 -52.28 -47.99
CA ASN A 73 45.45 -52.99 -47.23
C ASN A 73 44.08 -52.36 -47.49
N GLY A 74 43.04 -53.20 -47.60
CA GLY A 74 41.65 -52.74 -47.70
C GLY A 74 41.31 -52.02 -49.00
N TRP A 75 41.99 -52.33 -50.10
CA TRP A 75 41.73 -51.69 -51.38
C TRP A 75 40.54 -52.32 -52.09
N GLU A 76 39.49 -51.54 -52.28
CA GLU A 76 38.25 -52.04 -52.86
C GLU A 76 38.31 -52.09 -54.39
N LEU A 77 38.12 -53.29 -54.94
CA LEU A 77 37.92 -53.54 -56.35
C LEU A 77 36.53 -54.14 -56.57
N ILE A 78 35.86 -53.70 -57.63
CA ILE A 78 34.61 -54.31 -58.06
C ILE A 78 34.96 -55.25 -59.21
N LEU A 79 34.85 -56.56 -58.95
CA LEU A 79 35.16 -57.61 -59.91
C LEU A 79 33.87 -58.33 -60.32
N CYS A 80 33.81 -58.80 -61.55
CA CYS A 80 32.64 -59.51 -62.08
C CYS A 80 32.74 -61.01 -61.77
N HIS A 81 31.73 -61.55 -61.08
CA HIS A 81 31.48 -62.98 -60.93
C HIS A 81 30.14 -63.31 -61.62
N ASP A 82 30.12 -64.20 -62.60
CA ASP A 82 28.92 -64.54 -63.39
C ASP A 82 28.15 -63.31 -63.93
N ASN A 83 28.89 -62.29 -64.41
CA ASN A 83 28.39 -60.99 -64.86
C ASN A 83 27.73 -60.10 -63.79
N VAL A 84 27.83 -60.44 -62.50
CA VAL A 84 27.37 -59.60 -61.39
C VAL A 84 28.56 -58.82 -60.80
N PRO A 85 28.53 -57.47 -60.81
CA PRO A 85 29.57 -56.67 -60.18
C PRO A 85 29.59 -56.89 -58.66
N THR A 86 30.72 -57.37 -58.16
CA THR A 86 30.88 -57.79 -56.77
C THR A 86 32.09 -57.11 -56.14
N THR A 87 31.92 -56.50 -54.96
CA THR A 87 33.00 -55.75 -54.29
C THR A 87 33.88 -56.65 -53.44
N PHE A 88 35.18 -56.59 -53.68
CA PHE A 88 36.22 -57.26 -52.91
C PHE A 88 37.19 -56.25 -52.31
N ALA A 89 37.49 -56.40 -51.02
CA ALA A 89 38.53 -55.64 -50.35
C ALA A 89 39.85 -56.42 -50.41
N PHE A 90 40.82 -55.93 -51.15
CA PHE A 90 42.12 -56.57 -51.36
C PHE A 90 43.19 -56.05 -50.41
N ARG A 91 43.97 -56.99 -49.89
CA ARG A 91 45.29 -56.74 -49.31
C ARG A 91 46.33 -57.22 -50.31
N ALA A 92 47.25 -56.34 -50.69
CA ALA A 92 48.24 -56.60 -51.71
C ALA A 92 49.65 -56.31 -51.21
N ARG A 93 50.64 -57.08 -51.67
CA ARG A 93 52.06 -56.84 -51.36
C ARG A 93 52.98 -57.24 -52.52
N PRO A 94 54.20 -56.70 -52.58
CA PRO A 94 55.18 -57.08 -53.60
C PRO A 94 55.59 -58.55 -53.44
N HIS A 95 55.70 -59.30 -54.54
CA HIS A 95 56.15 -60.68 -54.55
C HIS A 95 56.84 -61.08 -55.87
N GLN A 96 58.13 -61.44 -55.81
CA GLN A 96 58.93 -62.05 -56.90
C GLN A 96 58.59 -61.56 -58.33
N GLY A 97 58.81 -60.27 -58.61
CA GLY A 97 58.57 -59.69 -59.95
C GLY A 97 57.10 -59.34 -60.26
N GLY A 98 56.21 -59.44 -59.27
CA GLY A 98 54.79 -59.12 -59.38
C GLY A 98 54.13 -58.78 -58.03
N VAL A 99 52.82 -59.00 -57.90
CA VAL A 99 52.01 -58.65 -56.72
C VAL A 99 51.23 -59.87 -56.21
N LEU A 100 51.25 -60.09 -54.89
CA LEU A 100 50.39 -61.08 -54.22
C LEU A 100 49.19 -60.35 -53.61
N LEU A 101 47.98 -60.83 -53.90
CA LEU A 101 46.71 -60.27 -53.46
C LEU A 101 45.90 -61.31 -52.66
N VAL A 102 45.29 -60.86 -51.58
CA VAL A 102 44.25 -61.59 -50.83
C VAL A 102 43.02 -60.70 -50.75
N GLY A 103 41.93 -61.12 -51.39
CA GLY A 103 40.67 -60.40 -51.41
C GLY A 103 39.65 -61.02 -50.46
N SER A 104 38.89 -60.20 -49.74
CA SER A 104 37.72 -60.66 -48.99
C SER A 104 36.45 -60.05 -49.59
N LEU A 105 35.42 -60.88 -49.77
CA LEU A 105 34.12 -60.42 -50.26
C LEU A 105 33.47 -59.43 -49.28
N VAL A 106 33.04 -58.26 -49.77
CA VAL A 106 32.32 -57.25 -48.97
C VAL A 106 30.81 -57.50 -49.10
N PRO A 107 30.07 -57.76 -48.00
CA PRO A 107 28.62 -57.98 -48.05
C PRO A 107 27.84 -56.73 -48.51
N GLU A 108 26.77 -56.91 -49.30
CA GLU A 108 25.93 -55.82 -49.84
C GLU A 108 25.30 -54.91 -48.75
N ASP A 109 25.04 -55.43 -47.55
CA ASP A 109 24.44 -54.71 -46.42
C ASP A 109 25.32 -53.54 -45.89
N TYR A 110 26.61 -53.52 -46.22
CA TYR A 110 27.56 -52.53 -45.71
C TYR A 110 27.35 -51.14 -46.34
N GLY A 111 26.89 -51.07 -47.59
CA GLY A 111 26.63 -49.81 -48.30
C GLY A 111 25.42 -49.05 -47.73
N GLN A 112 24.32 -49.77 -47.45
CA GLN A 112 23.12 -49.18 -46.83
C GLN A 112 23.39 -48.67 -45.41
N ALA A 113 24.20 -49.40 -44.64
CA ALA A 113 24.61 -48.97 -43.30
C ALA A 113 25.42 -47.65 -43.35
N LEU A 114 26.29 -47.49 -44.34
CA LEU A 114 27.10 -46.27 -44.52
C LEU A 114 26.26 -45.05 -44.92
N GLU A 115 25.25 -45.22 -45.79
CA GLU A 115 24.32 -44.13 -46.12
C GLU A 115 23.48 -43.71 -44.91
N GLN A 116 22.99 -44.67 -44.12
CA GLN A 116 22.23 -44.38 -42.91
C GLN A 116 23.09 -43.64 -41.86
N VAL A 117 24.35 -44.02 -41.71
CA VAL A 117 25.31 -43.29 -40.85
C VAL A 117 25.59 -41.88 -41.38
N SER A 118 25.73 -41.70 -42.70
CA SER A 118 25.97 -40.37 -43.29
C SER A 118 24.77 -39.43 -43.14
N SER A 119 23.54 -39.95 -43.30
CA SER A 119 22.30 -39.20 -43.09
C SER A 119 22.16 -38.75 -41.63
N THR A 120 22.33 -39.67 -40.68
CA THR A 120 22.27 -39.34 -39.23
C THR A 120 23.36 -38.37 -38.80
N MET A 121 24.58 -38.48 -39.34
CA MET A 121 25.65 -37.51 -39.09
C MET A 121 25.30 -36.11 -39.63
N SER A 122 24.60 -36.03 -40.77
CA SER A 122 24.15 -34.75 -41.34
C SER A 122 23.05 -34.10 -40.50
N GLU A 123 22.09 -34.88 -40.00
CA GLU A 123 21.05 -34.40 -39.08
C GLU A 123 21.65 -33.93 -37.75
N LEU A 124 22.57 -34.70 -37.16
CA LEU A 124 23.30 -34.30 -35.95
C LEU A 124 24.10 -33.01 -36.16
N SER A 125 24.72 -32.84 -37.33
CA SER A 125 25.47 -31.62 -37.68
C SER A 125 24.55 -30.41 -37.87
N ALA A 126 23.33 -30.61 -38.38
CA ALA A 126 22.32 -29.56 -38.48
C ALA A 126 21.81 -29.13 -37.10
N LEU A 127 21.45 -30.10 -36.24
CA LEU A 127 21.01 -29.84 -34.87
C LEU A 127 22.11 -29.17 -34.03
N HIS A 128 23.36 -29.59 -34.19
CA HIS A 128 24.49 -28.94 -33.50
C HIS A 128 24.64 -27.47 -33.90
N ARG A 129 24.47 -27.13 -35.18
CA ARG A 129 24.49 -25.73 -35.65
C ARG A 129 23.34 -24.91 -35.07
N GLU A 130 22.14 -25.48 -34.98
CA GLU A 130 20.99 -24.81 -34.38
C GLU A 130 21.19 -24.54 -32.88
N THR A 131 21.63 -25.55 -32.13
CA THR A 131 21.91 -25.41 -30.69
C THR A 131 23.01 -24.39 -30.40
N GLU A 132 24.07 -24.35 -31.20
CA GLU A 132 25.10 -23.31 -31.10
C GLU A 132 24.55 -21.91 -31.41
N GLY A 133 23.62 -21.79 -32.37
CA GLY A 133 22.88 -20.56 -32.65
C GLY A 133 22.05 -20.08 -31.46
N GLN A 134 21.26 -20.98 -30.87
CA GLN A 134 20.46 -20.68 -29.67
C GLN A 134 21.34 -20.29 -28.47
N ARG A 135 22.47 -20.98 -28.29
CA ARG A 135 23.43 -20.70 -27.21
C ARG A 135 24.05 -19.30 -27.33
N ARG A 136 24.35 -18.86 -28.56
CA ARG A 136 24.84 -17.49 -28.82
C ARG A 136 23.80 -16.43 -28.52
N GLU A 137 22.54 -16.63 -28.91
CA GLU A 137 21.46 -15.68 -28.63
C GLU A 137 21.14 -15.61 -27.13
N LEU A 138 21.12 -16.74 -26.43
CA LEU A 138 20.98 -16.79 -24.96
C LEU A 138 22.10 -16.01 -24.27
N LYS A 139 23.35 -16.19 -24.72
CA LYS A 139 24.50 -15.45 -24.18
C LYS A 139 24.35 -13.94 -24.41
N ARG A 140 23.94 -13.52 -25.61
CA ARG A 140 23.70 -12.11 -25.94
C ARG A 140 22.64 -11.48 -25.04
N ARG A 141 21.53 -12.18 -24.80
CA ARG A 141 20.46 -11.72 -23.89
C ARG A 141 20.91 -11.68 -22.43
N ALA A 142 21.72 -12.65 -21.99
CA ALA A 142 22.28 -12.64 -20.65
C ALA A 142 23.22 -11.45 -20.42
N ASP A 143 24.06 -11.12 -21.40
CA ASP A 143 24.96 -9.98 -21.33
C ASP A 143 24.18 -8.65 -21.32
N GLU A 144 23.11 -8.53 -22.13
CA GLU A 144 22.22 -7.36 -22.15
C GLU A 144 21.48 -7.16 -20.82
N LEU A 145 20.91 -8.24 -20.25
CA LEU A 145 20.26 -8.21 -18.94
C LEU A 145 21.23 -7.83 -17.82
N SER A 146 22.47 -8.31 -17.88
CA SER A 146 23.51 -7.97 -16.92
C SER A 146 23.82 -6.47 -16.94
N ARG A 147 23.96 -5.89 -18.14
CA ARG A 147 24.17 -4.46 -18.32
C ARG A 147 22.99 -3.63 -17.81
N LEU A 148 21.76 -4.02 -18.16
CA LEU A 148 20.56 -3.30 -17.72
C LEU A 148 20.41 -3.35 -16.19
N ASN A 149 20.70 -4.50 -15.57
CA ASN A 149 20.71 -4.64 -14.11
C ASN A 149 21.77 -3.76 -13.46
N GLN A 150 22.94 -3.59 -14.09
CA GLN A 150 23.96 -2.69 -13.57
C GLN A 150 23.52 -1.23 -13.62
N GLU A 151 22.98 -0.77 -14.76
CA GLU A 151 22.44 0.59 -14.93
C GLU A 151 21.29 0.87 -13.94
N LEU A 152 20.38 -0.11 -13.74
CA LEU A 152 19.29 0.00 -12.77
C LEU A 152 19.81 0.08 -11.33
N ASN A 153 20.83 -0.72 -10.98
CA ASN A 153 21.43 -0.69 -9.66
C ASN A 153 22.15 0.64 -9.37
N GLU A 154 22.83 1.21 -10.37
CA GLU A 154 23.45 2.53 -10.25
C GLU A 154 22.39 3.63 -10.07
N SER A 155 21.32 3.60 -10.88
CA SER A 155 20.18 4.52 -10.74
C SER A 155 19.52 4.43 -9.36
N ASN A 156 19.27 3.21 -8.87
CA ASN A 156 18.70 2.98 -7.55
C ASN A 156 19.60 3.48 -6.42
N ARG A 157 20.93 3.35 -6.54
CA ARG A 157 21.87 3.94 -5.57
C ARG A 157 21.81 5.47 -5.58
N GLY A 158 21.76 6.08 -6.76
CA GLY A 158 21.61 7.53 -6.91
C GLY A 158 20.32 8.04 -6.28
N MET A 159 19.20 7.38 -6.55
CA MET A 159 17.89 7.72 -5.98
C MET A 159 17.87 7.59 -4.46
N ARG A 160 18.43 6.51 -3.90
CA ARG A 160 18.55 6.32 -2.45
C ARG A 160 19.41 7.39 -1.78
N SER A 161 20.52 7.78 -2.40
CA SER A 161 21.38 8.85 -1.87
C SER A 161 20.67 10.20 -1.87
N LEU A 162 19.87 10.50 -2.91
CA LEU A 162 19.10 11.74 -2.99
C LEU A 162 18.00 11.77 -1.93
N HIS A 163 17.28 10.65 -1.73
CA HIS A 163 16.29 10.54 -0.66
C HIS A 163 16.92 10.73 0.72
N ALA A 164 18.05 10.09 1.01
CA ALA A 164 18.76 10.28 2.27
C ALA A 164 19.18 11.73 2.52
N ALA A 165 19.68 12.43 1.48
CA ALA A 165 20.06 13.84 1.58
C ALA A 165 18.85 14.78 1.76
N LEU A 166 17.69 14.44 1.17
CA LEU A 166 16.45 15.17 1.36
C LEU A 166 15.90 14.97 2.78
N ASP A 167 15.92 13.74 3.28
CA ASP A 167 15.47 13.41 4.64
C ASP A 167 16.34 14.13 5.67
N GLU A 168 17.67 14.14 5.50
CA GLU A 168 18.59 14.87 6.37
C GLU A 168 18.29 16.38 6.39
N LYS A 169 18.01 16.98 5.23
CA LYS A 169 17.61 18.41 5.14
C LYS A 169 16.26 18.66 5.81
N ALA A 170 15.28 17.78 5.61
CA ALA A 170 13.96 17.90 6.23
C ALA A 170 14.07 17.83 7.75
N GLU A 171 14.83 16.86 8.28
CA GLU A 171 15.11 16.74 9.72
C GLU A 171 15.87 17.97 10.27
N GLY A 172 16.82 18.52 9.51
CA GLY A 172 17.53 19.75 9.88
C GLY A 172 16.59 20.95 10.01
N LEU A 173 15.68 21.13 9.05
CA LEU A 173 14.67 22.19 9.09
C LEU A 173 13.68 22.00 10.25
N HIS A 174 13.20 20.78 10.47
CA HIS A 174 12.32 20.47 11.59
C HIS A 174 12.97 20.77 12.95
N ARG A 175 14.23 20.36 13.14
CA ARG A 175 15.00 20.67 14.36
C ARG A 175 15.18 22.18 14.56
N ALA A 176 15.50 22.91 13.49
CA ALA A 176 15.64 24.37 13.58
C ALA A 176 14.32 25.05 13.98
N ALA A 177 13.20 24.61 13.41
CA ALA A 177 11.87 25.12 13.75
C ALA A 177 11.48 24.79 15.20
N GLU A 178 11.77 23.59 15.68
CA GLU A 178 11.50 23.20 17.07
C GLU A 178 12.33 24.02 18.07
N ILE A 179 13.61 24.26 17.77
CA ILE A 179 14.48 25.14 18.58
C ILE A 179 13.93 26.57 18.60
N LYS A 180 13.55 27.14 17.44
CA LYS A 180 12.93 28.48 17.34
C LYS A 180 11.72 28.57 18.29
N ASN A 181 10.81 27.60 18.21
CA ASN A 181 9.58 27.58 19.01
C ASN A 181 9.85 27.43 20.51
N ARG A 182 10.79 26.56 20.90
CA ARG A 182 11.16 26.36 22.31
C ARG A 182 11.80 27.61 22.91
N VAL A 183 12.64 28.31 22.14
CA VAL A 183 13.26 29.57 22.57
C VAL A 183 12.19 30.63 22.78
N VAL A 184 11.30 30.85 21.82
CA VAL A 184 10.23 31.87 21.93
C VAL A 184 9.30 31.59 23.13
N ALA A 185 8.92 30.34 23.35
CA ALA A 185 8.10 29.95 24.50
C ALA A 185 8.78 30.22 25.85
N ASN A 186 10.05 29.81 26.00
CA ASN A 186 10.80 30.00 27.24
C ASN A 186 11.07 31.48 27.52
N VAL A 187 11.53 32.22 26.51
CA VAL A 187 11.83 33.65 26.59
C VAL A 187 10.61 34.45 27.04
N SER A 188 9.41 34.05 26.62
CA SER A 188 8.21 34.77 26.98
C SER A 188 7.77 34.55 28.43
N HIS A 189 8.00 33.36 28.99
CA HIS A 189 7.77 33.13 30.42
C HIS A 189 8.76 33.93 31.28
N GLU A 190 10.02 33.97 30.84
CA GLU A 190 11.09 34.78 31.45
C GLU A 190 10.78 36.28 31.39
N PHE A 191 10.12 36.78 30.33
CA PHE A 191 9.70 38.18 30.22
C PHE A 191 8.41 38.53 30.96
N ARG A 192 7.42 37.62 31.04
CA ARG A 192 6.15 37.90 31.73
C ARG A 192 6.32 38.18 33.22
N THR A 193 7.20 37.42 33.88
CA THR A 193 7.41 37.52 35.33
C THR A 193 7.90 38.91 35.77
N PRO A 194 8.97 39.49 35.19
CA PRO A 194 9.39 40.84 35.52
C PRO A 194 8.37 41.90 35.07
N LEU A 195 7.68 41.70 33.94
CA LEU A 195 6.63 42.61 33.47
C LEU A 195 5.44 42.69 34.42
N HIS A 196 4.93 41.55 34.90
CA HIS A 196 3.87 41.52 35.91
C HIS A 196 4.28 42.22 37.20
N SER A 197 5.55 42.13 37.57
CA SER A 197 6.09 42.81 38.75
C SER A 197 6.09 44.33 38.56
N ILE A 198 6.52 44.83 37.40
CA ILE A 198 6.49 46.26 37.05
C ILE A 198 5.05 46.79 36.99
N LEU A 199 4.12 46.04 36.38
CA LEU A 199 2.71 46.38 36.31
C LEU A 199 2.05 46.38 37.69
N GLY A 200 2.34 45.37 38.51
CA GLY A 200 1.84 45.27 39.88
C GLY A 200 2.33 46.43 40.75
N LEU A 201 3.63 46.73 40.71
CA LEU A 201 4.23 47.78 41.52
C LEU A 201 3.77 49.18 41.08
N SER A 202 3.68 49.43 39.77
CA SER A 202 3.12 50.70 39.26
C SER A 202 1.65 50.87 39.60
N LYS A 203 0.83 49.80 39.56
CA LYS A 203 -0.57 49.83 40.03
C LYS A 203 -0.68 50.13 41.53
N VAL A 204 0.22 49.57 42.35
CA VAL A 204 0.30 49.87 43.78
C VAL A 204 0.68 51.33 44.02
N LEU A 205 1.66 51.86 43.29
CA LEU A 205 2.09 53.26 43.41
C LEU A 205 1.03 54.27 42.97
N LEU A 206 0.24 53.95 41.93
CA LEU A 206 -0.87 54.79 41.46
C LEU A 206 -2.10 54.70 42.36
N ASN A 207 -2.13 53.78 43.33
CA ASN A 207 -3.27 53.66 44.25
C ASN A 207 -3.18 54.77 45.32
N PRO A 208 -4.18 55.67 45.41
CA PRO A 208 -4.17 56.80 46.36
C PRO A 208 -4.02 56.39 47.83
N ILE A 209 -4.34 55.13 48.17
CA ILE A 209 -4.26 54.58 49.53
C ILE A 209 -2.81 54.48 50.03
N ASN A 210 -1.82 54.37 49.13
CA ASN A 210 -0.40 54.18 49.49
C ASN A 210 0.37 55.49 49.71
N GLY A 211 -0.34 56.62 49.75
CA GLY A 211 0.23 57.96 49.90
C GLY A 211 0.13 58.79 48.60
N PRO A 212 0.09 60.12 48.71
CA PRO A 212 -0.08 60.98 47.54
C PRO A 212 1.21 61.05 46.71
N LEU A 213 1.10 60.79 45.41
CA LEU A 213 2.13 61.15 44.43
C LEU A 213 1.98 62.63 44.05
N SER A 214 3.09 63.31 43.75
CA SER A 214 3.00 64.59 43.03
C SER A 214 2.49 64.36 41.60
N ALA A 215 1.88 65.38 40.99
CA ALA A 215 1.36 65.29 39.62
C ALA A 215 2.42 64.83 38.59
N GLU A 216 3.68 65.21 38.80
CA GLU A 216 4.79 64.78 37.95
C GLU A 216 5.19 63.31 38.20
N GLN A 217 5.17 62.85 39.46
CA GLN A 217 5.44 61.44 39.80
C GLN A 217 4.32 60.52 39.28
N GLU A 218 3.05 60.93 39.41
CA GLU A 218 1.91 60.19 38.88
C GLU A 218 2.03 60.00 37.36
N LYS A 219 2.43 61.07 36.66
CA LYS A 219 2.69 61.04 35.21
C LYS A 219 3.85 60.10 34.86
N GLN A 220 4.95 60.13 35.61
CA GLN A 220 6.10 59.24 35.40
C GLN A 220 5.74 57.76 35.63
N VAL A 221 5.03 57.43 36.72
CA VAL A 221 4.59 56.06 37.00
C VAL A 221 3.60 55.59 35.94
N THR A 222 2.73 56.46 35.44
CA THR A 222 1.83 56.17 34.32
C THR A 222 2.61 55.86 33.04
N PHE A 223 3.67 56.62 32.72
CA PHE A 223 4.53 56.31 31.57
C PHE A 223 5.24 54.96 31.69
N VAL A 224 5.77 54.63 32.87
CA VAL A 224 6.40 53.33 33.13
C VAL A 224 5.37 52.21 32.96
N ARG A 225 4.15 52.38 33.50
CA ARG A 225 3.08 51.40 33.37
C ARG A 225 2.69 51.18 31.91
N ASN A 226 2.41 52.24 31.17
CA ASN A 226 2.01 52.15 29.76
C ASN A 226 3.11 51.48 28.90
N SER A 227 4.39 51.75 29.21
CA SER A 227 5.52 51.10 28.54
C SER A 227 5.60 49.60 28.86
N ALA A 228 5.35 49.21 30.12
CA ALA A 228 5.29 47.81 30.53
C ALA A 228 4.08 47.08 29.95
N GLU A 229 2.92 47.73 29.85
CA GLU A 229 1.72 47.21 29.18
C GLU A 229 2.01 46.95 27.70
N SER A 230 2.62 47.92 27.01
CA SER A 230 2.99 47.79 25.59
C SER A 230 3.98 46.65 25.35
N LEU A 231 4.98 46.49 26.24
CA LEU A 231 5.95 45.40 26.13
C LEU A 231 5.30 44.04 26.42
N PHE A 232 4.36 43.99 27.37
CA PHE A 232 3.59 42.78 27.68
C PHE A 232 2.70 42.35 26.51
N GLU A 233 2.03 43.31 25.85
CA GLU A 233 1.28 43.04 24.62
C GLU A 233 2.20 42.51 23.52
N LEU A 234 3.35 43.13 23.28
CA LEU A 234 4.32 42.69 22.26
C LEU A 234 4.80 41.26 22.49
N VAL A 235 5.13 40.90 23.73
CA VAL A 235 5.53 39.54 24.09
C VAL A 235 4.40 38.54 23.86
N ASN A 236 3.16 38.91 24.19
CA ASN A 236 2.00 38.05 23.95
C ASN A 236 1.66 37.92 22.46
N ASP A 237 1.76 38.99 21.67
CA ASP A 237 1.55 38.96 20.22
C ASP A 237 2.60 38.06 19.54
N LEU A 238 3.87 38.16 19.96
CA LEU A 238 4.94 37.29 19.46
C LEU A 238 4.69 35.81 19.80
N LEU A 239 4.21 35.54 21.02
CA LEU A 239 3.83 34.19 21.44
C LEU A 239 2.64 33.66 20.66
N ASP A 240 1.60 34.47 20.48
CA ASP A 240 0.42 34.10 19.74
C ASP A 240 0.79 33.80 18.29
N LEU A 241 1.59 34.66 17.67
CA LEU A 241 2.12 34.44 16.32
C LEU A 241 2.90 33.11 16.24
N SER A 242 3.86 32.89 17.15
CA SER A 242 4.65 31.64 17.18
C SER A 242 3.79 30.40 17.41
N LYS A 243 2.73 30.47 18.23
CA LYS A 243 1.79 29.36 18.42
C LYS A 243 0.99 29.06 17.16
N VAL A 244 0.52 30.09 16.45
CA VAL A 244 -0.25 29.90 15.22
C VAL A 244 0.65 29.44 14.06
N GLU A 245 1.90 29.92 13.97
CA GLU A 245 2.90 29.39 13.03
C GLU A 245 3.17 27.90 13.27
N ALA A 246 3.33 27.51 14.54
CA ALA A 246 3.59 26.13 14.93
C ALA A 246 2.37 25.20 14.82
N GLY A 247 1.20 25.72 14.42
CA GLY A 247 -0.05 24.96 14.38
C GLY A 247 -0.56 24.51 15.76
N LYS A 248 -0.06 25.11 16.84
CA LYS A 248 -0.40 24.77 18.24
C LYS A 248 -1.51 25.65 18.82
N ALA A 249 -2.06 26.56 18.02
CA ALA A 249 -3.16 27.42 18.44
C ALA A 249 -4.46 26.62 18.44
N THR A 250 -5.09 26.46 19.61
CA THR A 250 -6.39 25.83 19.74
C THR A 250 -7.51 26.87 19.59
N LEU A 251 -8.51 26.54 18.78
CA LEU A 251 -9.70 27.38 18.58
C LEU A 251 -10.78 27.02 19.59
N ARG A 252 -11.36 28.04 20.22
CA ARG A 252 -12.52 27.91 21.10
C ARG A 252 -13.76 28.37 20.37
N HIS A 253 -14.44 27.40 19.76
CA HIS A 253 -15.67 27.66 19.01
C HIS A 253 -16.81 28.04 19.94
N SER A 254 -17.46 29.17 19.66
CA SER A 254 -18.70 29.62 20.27
C SER A 254 -19.68 30.08 19.20
N HIS A 255 -20.97 29.95 19.50
CA HIS A 255 -22.03 30.57 18.72
C HIS A 255 -22.30 31.96 19.28
N PHE A 256 -22.28 32.99 18.43
CA PHE A 256 -22.52 34.39 18.83
C PHE A 256 -23.12 35.22 17.70
N VAL A 257 -23.78 36.33 18.07
CA VAL A 257 -24.37 37.28 17.13
C VAL A 257 -23.37 38.41 16.86
N VAL A 258 -23.17 38.76 15.59
CA VAL A 258 -22.21 39.79 15.16
C VAL A 258 -22.52 41.17 15.77
N HIS A 259 -23.79 41.46 16.03
CA HIS A 259 -24.21 42.68 16.73
C HIS A 259 -23.49 42.85 18.07
N ASP A 260 -23.43 41.78 18.88
CA ASP A 260 -22.85 41.82 20.22
C ASP A 260 -21.33 41.96 20.17
N LEU A 261 -20.69 41.31 19.19
CA LEU A 261 -19.26 41.48 18.90
C LEU A 261 -18.93 42.93 18.56
N LEU A 262 -19.71 43.58 17.69
CA LEU A 262 -19.52 45.00 17.33
C LEU A 262 -19.78 45.92 18.52
N ALA A 263 -20.79 45.63 19.36
CA ALA A 263 -21.05 46.38 20.58
C ALA A 263 -19.89 46.27 21.59
N ALA A 264 -19.34 45.07 21.78
CA ALA A 264 -18.16 44.84 22.62
C ALA A 264 -16.93 45.58 22.06
N LEU A 265 -16.71 45.50 20.74
CA LEU A 265 -15.64 46.23 20.05
C LEU A 265 -15.75 47.74 20.26
N ARG A 266 -16.96 48.31 20.16
CA ARG A 266 -17.24 49.73 20.44
C ARG A 266 -16.81 50.10 21.87
N GLY A 267 -17.17 49.28 22.85
CA GLY A 267 -16.79 49.47 24.25
C GLY A 267 -15.28 49.45 24.46
N MET A 268 -14.58 48.50 23.83
CA MET A 268 -13.12 48.36 23.91
C MET A 268 -12.36 49.49 23.21
N MET A 269 -12.89 50.03 22.11
CA MET A 269 -12.22 51.08 21.33
C MET A 269 -12.51 52.49 21.86
N ARG A 270 -13.52 52.68 22.71
CA ARG A 270 -13.88 53.99 23.28
C ARG A 270 -12.72 54.74 23.96
N PRO A 271 -11.83 54.10 24.74
CA PRO A 271 -10.68 54.79 25.35
C PRO A 271 -9.65 55.30 24.32
N LEU A 272 -9.58 54.68 23.13
CA LEU A 272 -8.68 55.08 22.05
C LEU A 272 -9.23 56.23 21.22
N VAL A 273 -10.55 56.47 21.29
CA VAL A 273 -11.24 57.54 20.57
C VAL A 273 -12.15 58.32 21.54
N PRO A 274 -11.58 59.21 22.39
CA PRO A 274 -12.36 60.09 23.25
C PRO A 274 -13.27 61.03 22.45
N ASP A 275 -14.30 61.61 23.08
CA ASP A 275 -15.27 62.50 22.41
C ASP A 275 -14.64 63.75 21.76
N GLU A 276 -13.45 64.17 22.23
CA GLU A 276 -12.67 65.29 21.69
C GLU A 276 -11.64 64.86 20.61
N SER A 277 -11.64 63.59 20.21
CA SER A 277 -10.73 63.05 19.19
C SER A 277 -11.04 63.65 17.81
N PRO A 278 -10.01 63.98 17.00
CA PRO A 278 -10.20 64.41 15.61
C PRO A 278 -10.67 63.27 14.68
N VAL A 279 -10.75 62.04 15.19
CA VAL A 279 -11.20 60.84 14.47
C VAL A 279 -12.51 60.34 15.05
N GLU A 280 -13.53 60.15 14.20
CA GLU A 280 -14.82 59.57 14.56
C GLU A 280 -14.84 58.06 14.27
N LEU A 281 -15.21 57.23 15.26
CA LEU A 281 -15.38 55.79 15.07
C LEU A 281 -16.87 55.45 14.82
N ARG A 282 -17.18 55.01 13.59
CA ARG A 282 -18.53 54.63 13.15
C ARG A 282 -18.65 53.11 13.07
N LEU A 283 -19.52 52.52 13.88
CA LEU A 283 -19.90 51.11 13.72
C LEU A 283 -21.26 51.04 13.05
N VAL A 284 -21.30 50.43 11.87
CA VAL A 284 -22.52 50.20 11.10
C VAL A 284 -23.07 48.83 11.48
N GLU A 285 -24.26 48.83 12.07
CA GLU A 285 -24.96 47.60 12.41
C GLU A 285 -25.44 46.89 11.13
N PRO A 286 -25.33 45.56 11.07
CA PRO A 286 -25.80 44.80 9.92
C PRO A 286 -27.33 44.93 9.78
N THR A 287 -27.82 45.00 8.55
CA THR A 287 -29.25 45.13 8.24
C THR A 287 -30.07 43.89 8.60
N GLU A 288 -29.41 42.75 8.76
CA GLU A 288 -30.00 41.48 9.14
C GLU A 288 -29.19 40.84 10.28
N PRO A 289 -29.79 39.96 11.11
CA PRO A 289 -29.07 39.26 12.16
C PRO A 289 -28.03 38.33 11.52
N LEU A 290 -26.76 38.60 11.79
CA LEU A 290 -25.65 37.75 11.38
C LEU A 290 -25.16 36.96 12.58
N GLU A 291 -25.17 35.64 12.48
CA GLU A 291 -24.69 34.70 13.49
C GLU A 291 -23.42 34.02 12.99
N LEU A 292 -22.48 33.75 13.89
CA LEU A 292 -21.23 33.06 13.61
C LEU A 292 -21.02 31.92 14.60
N GLU A 293 -20.44 30.82 14.12
CA GLU A 293 -19.95 29.72 14.95
C GLU A 293 -18.46 29.51 14.72
N THR A 294 -17.65 30.25 15.48
CA THR A 294 -16.19 30.31 15.36
C THR A 294 -15.57 30.80 16.68
N ASP A 295 -14.27 31.12 16.72
CA ASP A 295 -13.65 31.70 17.90
C ASP A 295 -13.86 33.23 17.97
N GLU A 296 -14.84 33.65 18.77
CA GLU A 296 -15.19 35.06 18.99
C GLU A 296 -14.00 35.88 19.51
N THR A 297 -13.17 35.31 20.39
CA THR A 297 -12.05 36.02 21.01
C THR A 297 -10.96 36.33 19.98
N ARG A 298 -10.64 35.36 19.11
CA ARG A 298 -9.68 35.55 18.01
C ARG A 298 -10.20 36.51 16.96
N LEU A 299 -11.47 36.42 16.59
CA LEU A 299 -12.08 37.37 15.65
C LEU A 299 -12.08 38.80 16.22
N SER A 300 -12.42 38.96 17.50
CA SER A 300 -12.36 40.22 18.22
C SER A 300 -10.95 40.81 18.26
N GLN A 301 -9.92 39.96 18.44
CA GLN A 301 -8.51 40.36 18.36
C GLN A 301 -8.12 40.87 16.97
N VAL A 302 -8.56 40.19 15.90
CA VAL A 302 -8.35 40.65 14.51
C VAL A 302 -8.95 42.04 14.31
N LEU A 303 -10.24 42.22 14.64
CA LEU A 303 -10.93 43.48 14.44
C LEU A 303 -10.31 44.60 15.28
N ARG A 304 -9.96 44.34 16.54
CA ARG A 304 -9.26 45.30 17.40
C ARG A 304 -7.94 45.75 16.78
N ASN A 305 -7.14 44.82 16.25
CA ASN A 305 -5.86 45.15 15.61
C ASN A 305 -6.05 46.05 14.38
N LEU A 306 -7.06 45.75 13.55
CA LEU A 306 -7.38 46.55 12.37
C LEU A 306 -7.90 47.95 12.74
N VAL A 307 -8.85 48.05 13.68
CA VAL A 307 -9.43 49.33 14.10
C VAL A 307 -8.41 50.19 14.84
N SER A 308 -7.59 49.59 15.72
CA SER A 308 -6.51 50.32 16.41
C SER A 308 -5.51 50.93 15.42
N ASN A 309 -5.13 50.18 14.38
CA ASN A 309 -4.29 50.70 13.30
C ASN A 309 -5.00 51.82 12.52
N ALA A 310 -6.26 51.63 12.15
CA ALA A 310 -7.06 52.63 11.43
C ALA A 310 -7.15 53.96 12.20
N VAL A 311 -7.44 53.91 13.50
CA VAL A 311 -7.50 55.09 14.39
C VAL A 311 -6.13 55.74 14.49
N LYS A 312 -5.06 54.95 14.69
CA LYS A 312 -3.69 55.43 14.84
C LYS A 312 -3.14 56.16 13.61
N PHE A 313 -3.54 55.76 12.40
CA PHE A 313 -3.02 56.31 11.14
C PHE A 313 -3.99 57.29 10.45
N THR A 314 -5.06 57.69 11.14
CA THR A 314 -5.98 58.75 10.70
C THR A 314 -5.74 59.99 11.55
N GLU A 315 -5.29 61.10 10.95
CA GLU A 315 -5.07 62.36 11.70
C GLU A 315 -6.38 63.10 11.98
N SER A 316 -7.30 63.10 11.02
CA SER A 316 -8.65 63.63 11.15
C SER A 316 -9.59 62.92 10.18
N GLY A 317 -10.85 62.76 10.55
CA GLY A 317 -11.85 62.10 9.71
C GLY A 317 -12.57 60.98 10.45
N HIS A 318 -12.73 59.82 9.81
CA HIS A 318 -13.51 58.74 10.40
C HIS A 318 -12.98 57.35 10.06
N VAL A 319 -13.23 56.41 10.97
CA VAL A 319 -13.02 54.98 10.79
C VAL A 319 -14.38 54.31 10.82
N THR A 320 -14.73 53.58 9.76
CA THR A 320 -15.98 52.84 9.64
C THR A 320 -15.73 51.35 9.78
N VAL A 321 -16.48 50.70 10.68
CA VAL A 321 -16.52 49.25 10.84
C VAL A 321 -17.90 48.77 10.46
N SER A 322 -18.00 47.85 9.51
CA SER A 322 -19.27 47.25 9.09
C SER A 322 -19.16 45.74 8.95
N ALA A 323 -20.28 45.05 9.09
CA ALA A 323 -20.39 43.63 8.80
C ALA A 323 -21.55 43.38 7.81
N ALA A 324 -21.35 42.46 6.87
CA ALA A 324 -22.34 42.11 5.85
C ALA A 324 -22.25 40.61 5.51
N PRO A 325 -23.33 39.99 5.01
CA PRO A 325 -23.27 38.65 4.43
C PRO A 325 -22.33 38.65 3.21
N GLY A 326 -21.53 37.60 3.09
CA GLY A 326 -20.63 37.34 1.98
C GLY A 326 -21.05 36.14 1.13
N PRO A 327 -20.31 35.86 0.03
CA PRO A 327 -20.57 34.69 -0.81
C PRO A 327 -20.27 33.39 -0.07
N ARG A 328 -20.94 32.29 -0.45
CA ARG A 328 -20.68 30.92 0.05
C ARG A 328 -20.76 30.80 1.58
N ASP A 329 -21.80 31.36 2.18
CA ASP A 329 -22.06 31.29 3.63
C ASP A 329 -20.91 31.87 4.47
N THR A 330 -20.47 33.07 4.11
CA THR A 330 -19.43 33.82 4.83
C THR A 330 -19.99 35.12 5.42
N VAL A 331 -19.29 35.69 6.39
CA VAL A 331 -19.51 37.04 6.90
C VAL A 331 -18.29 37.89 6.56
N ILE A 332 -18.53 39.07 5.99
CA ILE A 332 -17.51 40.03 5.61
C ILE A 332 -17.51 41.17 6.62
N PHE A 333 -16.37 41.36 7.28
CA PHE A 333 -16.09 42.53 8.11
C PHE A 333 -15.21 43.51 7.34
N THR A 334 -15.60 44.78 7.32
CA THR A 334 -14.85 45.84 6.64
C THR A 334 -14.45 46.90 7.66
N VAL A 335 -13.15 47.20 7.70
CA VAL A 335 -12.59 48.32 8.46
C VAL A 335 -12.01 49.32 7.47
N LYS A 336 -12.67 50.47 7.33
CA LYS A 336 -12.32 51.54 6.40
C LYS A 336 -11.89 52.79 7.14
N ASP A 337 -10.73 53.33 6.83
CA ASP A 337 -10.22 54.59 7.35
C ASP A 337 -10.08 55.65 6.26
N THR A 338 -10.09 56.92 6.68
CA THR A 338 -9.76 58.08 5.83
C THR A 338 -8.36 58.62 6.12
N GLY A 339 -7.44 57.75 6.54
CA GLY A 339 -6.10 58.13 6.96
C GLY A 339 -5.13 58.34 5.80
N ILE A 340 -3.83 58.22 6.08
CA ILE A 340 -2.76 58.49 5.10
C ILE A 340 -2.73 57.54 3.89
N GLY A 341 -3.42 56.40 3.98
CA GLY A 341 -3.31 55.33 2.98
C GLY A 341 -1.91 54.71 2.89
N ILE A 342 -1.79 53.68 2.06
CA ILE A 342 -0.59 52.84 1.91
C ILE A 342 -0.23 52.79 0.43
N ALA A 343 1.04 53.09 0.11
CA ALA A 343 1.56 53.02 -1.25
C ALA A 343 1.51 51.57 -1.79
N PRO A 344 1.20 51.36 -3.09
CA PRO A 344 1.07 50.01 -3.69
C PRO A 344 2.26 49.10 -3.44
N GLU A 345 3.48 49.63 -3.47
CA GLU A 345 4.71 48.86 -3.22
C GLU A 345 4.79 48.24 -1.81
N ASN A 346 3.99 48.76 -0.87
CA ASN A 346 3.99 48.32 0.52
C ASN A 346 2.77 47.46 0.90
N HIS A 347 1.85 47.16 -0.03
CA HIS A 347 0.62 46.41 0.28
C HIS A 347 0.88 45.00 0.83
N GLU A 348 1.89 44.30 0.31
CA GLU A 348 2.31 43.01 0.89
C GLU A 348 3.21 43.20 2.11
N ARG A 349 4.09 44.21 2.07
CA ARG A 349 5.10 44.46 3.11
C ARG A 349 4.50 44.80 4.47
N VAL A 350 3.31 45.40 4.53
CA VAL A 350 2.63 45.69 5.80
C VAL A 350 2.17 44.44 6.55
N PHE A 351 2.16 43.27 5.90
CA PHE A 351 1.87 41.98 6.52
C PHE A 351 3.13 41.19 6.91
N GLU A 352 4.33 41.74 6.68
CA GLU A 352 5.59 41.14 7.11
C GLU A 352 5.90 41.47 8.58
N GLU A 353 6.49 40.50 9.29
CA GLU A 353 6.87 40.65 10.70
C GLU A 353 7.90 41.75 10.91
N PHE A 354 7.66 42.60 11.91
CA PHE A 354 8.55 43.72 12.28
C PHE A 354 8.75 44.79 11.19
N THR A 355 8.03 44.69 10.07
CA THR A 355 8.11 45.68 9.00
C THR A 355 7.28 46.92 9.35
N GLN A 356 7.88 48.10 9.20
CA GLN A 356 7.23 49.39 9.40
C GLN A 356 7.48 50.27 8.17
N VAL A 357 6.42 50.82 7.59
CA VAL A 357 6.49 51.65 6.38
C VAL A 357 6.72 53.11 6.74
N ASP A 358 7.92 53.63 6.54
CA ASP A 358 8.32 55.00 6.88
C ASP A 358 7.28 56.05 6.44
N SER A 359 6.65 56.71 7.42
CA SER A 359 5.70 57.81 7.20
C SER A 359 5.87 58.94 8.22
N HIS A 360 5.42 60.16 7.88
CA HIS A 360 5.50 61.31 8.79
C HIS A 360 4.75 61.10 10.13
N ILE A 361 3.70 60.26 10.14
CA ILE A 361 2.93 59.89 11.34
C ILE A 361 3.67 58.87 12.21
N GLN A 362 4.42 57.94 11.61
CA GLN A 362 5.19 56.95 12.38
C GLN A 362 6.29 57.56 13.25
N ARG A 363 6.83 58.74 12.89
CA ARG A 363 7.77 59.47 13.75
C ARG A 363 7.13 59.91 15.07
N LYS A 364 5.80 60.03 15.14
CA LYS A 364 5.04 60.39 16.35
C LYS A 364 4.47 59.17 17.09
N VAL A 365 4.17 58.06 16.42
CA VAL A 365 3.52 56.89 17.04
C VAL A 365 4.24 55.58 16.70
N LYS A 366 5.10 55.09 17.61
CA LYS A 366 5.78 53.79 17.47
C LYS A 366 4.76 52.65 17.55
N GLY A 367 4.86 51.67 16.66
CA GLY A 367 4.11 50.41 16.71
C GLY A 367 5.06 49.22 16.89
N THR A 368 4.50 48.03 17.10
CA THR A 368 5.28 46.79 17.23
C THR A 368 5.62 46.16 15.88
N GLY A 369 4.84 46.47 14.83
CA GLY A 369 4.93 45.83 13.52
C GLY A 369 4.36 44.41 13.46
N LEU A 370 3.73 43.92 14.54
CA LEU A 370 3.19 42.56 14.62
C LEU A 370 1.67 42.47 14.43
N GLY A 371 0.94 43.59 14.58
CA GLY A 371 -0.52 43.58 14.61
C GLY A 371 -1.20 43.11 13.31
N LEU A 372 -0.71 43.53 12.14
CA LEU A 372 -1.22 43.12 10.83
C LEU A 372 -0.79 41.69 10.44
N PRO A 373 0.48 41.27 10.61
CA PRO A 373 0.88 39.87 10.44
C PRO A 373 0.05 38.92 11.30
N LEU A 374 -0.15 39.24 12.58
CA LEU A 374 -0.97 38.46 13.49
C LEU A 374 -2.43 38.42 13.05
N ALA A 375 -3.00 39.56 12.63
CA ALA A 375 -4.38 39.61 12.13
C ALA A 375 -4.57 38.70 10.90
N ARG A 376 -3.65 38.73 9.93
CA ARG A 376 -3.68 37.84 8.76
C ARG A 376 -3.63 36.37 9.19
N ARG A 377 -2.71 36.04 10.11
CA ARG A 377 -2.53 34.66 10.55
C ARG A 377 -3.69 34.11 11.37
N LEU A 378 -4.32 34.95 12.19
CA LEU A 378 -5.55 34.60 12.92
C LEU A 378 -6.74 34.42 11.96
N VAL A 379 -6.86 35.26 10.93
CA VAL A 379 -7.92 35.10 9.92
C VAL A 379 -7.75 33.80 9.14
N GLU A 380 -6.51 33.45 8.76
CA GLU A 380 -6.20 32.14 8.15
C GLU A 380 -6.58 30.98 9.08
N LEU A 381 -6.27 31.08 10.38
CA LEU A 381 -6.65 30.08 11.38
C LEU A 381 -8.18 29.93 11.50
N LEU A 382 -8.93 31.02 11.38
CA LEU A 382 -10.40 31.03 11.38
C LEU A 382 -11.02 30.57 10.04
N GLY A 383 -10.21 30.03 9.11
CA GLY A 383 -10.65 29.57 7.80
C GLY A 383 -11.05 30.68 6.83
N GLY A 384 -10.61 31.92 7.09
CA GLY A 384 -10.98 33.12 6.35
C GLY A 384 -9.86 33.72 5.50
N ASN A 385 -10.11 34.92 4.97
CA ASN A 385 -9.15 35.71 4.20
C ASN A 385 -9.18 37.19 4.62
N LEU A 386 -8.00 37.80 4.74
CA LEU A 386 -7.82 39.23 4.96
C LEU A 386 -7.24 39.89 3.69
N THR A 387 -7.95 40.86 3.15
CA THR A 387 -7.53 41.64 1.97
C THR A 387 -7.41 43.13 2.29
N LEU A 388 -6.58 43.84 1.52
CA LEU A 388 -6.31 45.26 1.65
C LEU A 388 -6.58 45.97 0.32
N GLN A 389 -7.31 47.08 0.39
CA GLN A 389 -7.40 48.07 -0.68
C GLN A 389 -7.01 49.43 -0.10
N SER A 390 -5.98 50.06 -0.65
CA SER A 390 -5.49 51.33 -0.11
C SER A 390 -4.84 52.17 -1.20
N LYS A 391 -4.99 53.49 -1.07
CA LYS A 391 -4.35 54.48 -1.94
C LYS A 391 -3.80 55.61 -1.08
N LEU A 392 -2.55 56.00 -1.37
CA LEU A 392 -1.86 57.04 -0.63
C LEU A 392 -2.67 58.36 -0.66
N GLY A 393 -2.97 58.91 0.52
CA GLY A 393 -3.76 60.11 0.73
C GLY A 393 -5.28 59.92 0.77
N GLU A 394 -5.81 58.74 0.46
CA GLU A 394 -7.26 58.47 0.42
C GLU A 394 -7.76 57.52 1.52
N GLY A 395 -6.83 56.95 2.31
CA GLY A 395 -7.12 55.98 3.38
C GLY A 395 -6.99 54.53 2.94
N SER A 396 -7.36 53.61 3.83
CA SER A 396 -7.30 52.17 3.60
C SER A 396 -8.61 51.47 3.92
N THR A 397 -8.83 50.33 3.28
CA THR A 397 -9.96 49.42 3.53
C THR A 397 -9.41 48.02 3.71
N PHE A 398 -9.52 47.50 4.93
CA PHE A 398 -9.22 46.12 5.26
C PHE A 398 -10.52 45.31 5.26
N THR A 399 -10.53 44.20 4.55
CA THR A 399 -11.70 43.33 4.42
C THR A 399 -11.37 41.93 4.91
N VAL A 400 -12.02 41.50 5.98
CA VAL A 400 -11.91 40.16 6.58
C VAL A 400 -13.14 39.35 6.18
N THR A 401 -12.93 38.21 5.53
CA THR A 401 -14.01 37.28 5.15
C THR A 401 -13.87 36.01 5.97
N ILE A 402 -14.85 35.66 6.80
CA ILE A 402 -14.86 34.47 7.68
C ILE A 402 -16.03 33.57 7.30
N PRO A 403 -15.87 32.23 7.23
CA PRO A 403 -17.00 31.32 7.07
C PRO A 403 -17.97 31.43 8.24
N ARG A 404 -19.28 31.36 7.97
CA ARG A 404 -20.31 31.52 9.00
C ARG A 404 -20.17 30.48 10.10
N VAL A 405 -19.93 29.25 9.70
CA VAL A 405 -19.59 28.13 10.56
C VAL A 405 -18.16 27.72 10.22
N HIS A 406 -17.28 27.66 11.22
CA HIS A 406 -15.91 27.22 11.00
C HIS A 406 -15.88 25.80 10.41
N MET A 407 -14.95 25.52 9.50
CA MET A 407 -14.88 24.23 8.80
C MET A 407 -14.79 23.04 9.75
N GLU A 408 -13.98 23.13 10.81
CA GLU A 408 -13.88 22.07 11.83
C GLU A 408 -15.24 21.82 12.53
N VAL A 409 -16.06 22.85 12.73
CA VAL A 409 -17.40 22.70 13.33
C VAL A 409 -18.34 22.04 12.34
N SER A 410 -18.33 22.48 11.08
CA SER A 410 -19.19 21.91 10.03
C SER A 410 -18.85 20.44 9.76
N GLU A 411 -17.57 20.09 9.72
CA GLU A 411 -17.12 18.70 9.54
C GLU A 411 -17.51 17.82 10.74
N MET A 412 -17.43 18.37 11.95
CA MET A 412 -17.85 17.69 13.18
C MET A 412 -19.36 17.51 13.31
N ALA A 413 -20.14 18.50 12.88
CA ALA A 413 -21.59 18.37 12.81
C ALA A 413 -21.98 17.26 11.83
N GLY A 414 -21.37 17.25 10.64
CA GLY A 414 -21.56 16.18 9.65
C GLY A 414 -21.07 14.82 10.14
N LEU A 415 -19.99 14.76 10.93
CA LEU A 415 -19.53 13.57 11.64
C LEU A 415 -20.57 13.04 12.63
N SER A 416 -21.11 13.91 13.48
CA SER A 416 -22.09 13.56 14.49
C SER A 416 -23.40 13.08 13.86
N GLU A 417 -23.87 13.73 12.79
CA GLU A 417 -25.05 13.30 12.02
C GLU A 417 -24.85 11.93 11.35
N ARG A 418 -23.69 11.71 10.71
CA ARG A 418 -23.35 10.40 10.10
C ARG A 418 -23.22 9.29 11.13
N SER A 419 -22.89 9.64 12.39
CA SER A 419 -22.76 8.69 13.48
C SER A 419 -24.10 8.33 14.16
N GLN A 420 -25.18 9.07 13.87
CA GLN A 420 -26.52 8.74 14.37
C GLN A 420 -27.14 7.55 13.63
N HIS A 421 -26.69 7.26 12.41
CA HIS A 421 -27.19 6.17 11.58
C HIS A 421 -26.08 5.16 11.33
N LEU A 422 -26.27 3.91 11.78
CA LEU A 422 -25.32 2.85 11.50
C LEU A 422 -25.40 2.44 10.04
N GLU A 423 -24.27 2.47 9.34
CA GLU A 423 -24.16 2.01 7.96
C GLU A 423 -24.17 0.47 7.95
N PRO A 424 -25.11 -0.16 7.21
CA PRO A 424 -25.09 -1.60 7.04
C PRO A 424 -23.75 -2.05 6.45
N GLY A 425 -23.05 -2.94 7.15
CA GLY A 425 -21.75 -3.48 6.72
C GLY A 425 -20.51 -2.82 7.34
N ARG A 426 -20.68 -1.80 8.18
CA ARG A 426 -19.58 -1.23 8.96
C ARG A 426 -19.77 -1.45 10.45
N ALA A 427 -18.76 -2.00 11.10
CA ALA A 427 -18.75 -2.27 12.53
C ALA A 427 -18.54 -0.97 13.33
N PRO A 428 -19.42 -0.61 14.27
CA PRO A 428 -19.28 0.62 15.04
C PRO A 428 -18.07 0.56 15.98
N VAL A 429 -17.21 1.58 15.94
CA VAL A 429 -16.10 1.78 16.88
C VAL A 429 -16.33 3.10 17.61
N LEU A 430 -16.51 3.03 18.92
CA LEU A 430 -16.69 4.23 19.74
C LEU A 430 -15.34 4.85 20.05
N VAL A 431 -15.18 6.12 19.72
CA VAL A 431 -13.93 6.86 19.91
C VAL A 431 -14.17 8.00 20.88
N LEU A 432 -13.63 7.89 22.09
CA LEU A 432 -13.71 8.91 23.12
C LEU A 432 -12.45 9.78 23.12
N GLU A 433 -12.59 11.01 22.66
CA GLU A 433 -11.50 11.97 22.46
C GLU A 433 -12.06 13.39 22.49
N ASP A 434 -11.50 14.29 23.31
CA ASP A 434 -11.92 15.69 23.39
C ASP A 434 -11.34 16.54 22.26
N ASP A 435 -10.16 16.17 21.76
CA ASP A 435 -9.48 16.79 20.63
C ASP A 435 -10.16 16.46 19.28
N ARG A 436 -10.71 17.51 18.68
CA ARG A 436 -11.50 17.45 17.44
C ARG A 436 -10.66 16.97 16.24
N GLN A 437 -9.39 17.38 16.18
CA GLN A 437 -8.49 17.03 15.07
C GLN A 437 -8.16 15.53 15.11
N THR A 438 -7.95 14.99 16.32
CA THR A 438 -7.70 13.56 16.53
C THR A 438 -8.94 12.72 16.21
N LEU A 439 -10.14 13.17 16.59
CA LEU A 439 -11.40 12.52 16.18
C LEU A 439 -11.55 12.46 14.66
N PHE A 440 -11.33 13.57 13.97
CA PHE A 440 -11.37 13.64 12.52
C PHE A 440 -10.32 12.74 11.86
N LEU A 441 -9.12 12.70 12.43
CA LEU A 441 -8.05 11.82 11.96
C LEU A 441 -8.44 10.34 12.07
N TYR A 442 -9.03 9.93 13.19
CA TYR A 442 -9.52 8.56 13.38
C TYR A 442 -10.70 8.21 12.45
N GLU A 443 -11.62 9.15 12.19
CA GLU A 443 -12.64 8.97 11.15
C GLU A 443 -11.97 8.70 9.81
N LYS A 444 -11.01 9.54 9.39
CA LYS A 444 -10.32 9.40 8.11
C LYS A 444 -9.58 8.07 8.00
N TYR A 445 -8.85 7.68 9.05
CA TYR A 445 -8.16 6.40 9.12
C TYR A 445 -9.11 5.22 8.99
N LEU A 446 -10.33 5.32 9.52
CA LEU A 446 -11.28 4.20 9.49
C LEU A 446 -12.31 4.33 8.36
N SER A 447 -12.34 5.45 7.63
CA SER A 447 -13.31 5.76 6.58
C SER A 447 -13.33 4.74 5.43
N ARG A 448 -12.16 4.19 5.09
CA ARG A 448 -11.97 3.17 4.04
C ARG A 448 -11.88 1.75 4.60
N SER A 449 -12.20 1.58 5.88
CA SER A 449 -12.22 0.29 6.55
C SER A 449 -13.65 -0.20 6.74
N GLY A 450 -13.79 -1.46 7.16
CA GLY A 450 -15.06 -2.01 7.62
C GLY A 450 -15.56 -1.47 8.95
N PHE A 451 -14.96 -0.40 9.51
CA PHE A 451 -15.39 0.23 10.75
C PHE A 451 -16.07 1.57 10.49
N GLN A 452 -17.09 1.89 11.29
CA GLN A 452 -17.72 3.20 11.36
C GLN A 452 -17.37 3.85 12.70
N VAL A 453 -16.84 5.06 12.67
CA VAL A 453 -16.50 5.79 13.90
C VAL A 453 -17.76 6.38 14.52
N LEU A 454 -17.94 6.17 15.82
CA LEU A 454 -18.90 6.86 16.67
C LEU A 454 -18.10 7.83 17.57
N PRO A 455 -17.92 9.09 17.16
CA PRO A 455 -17.13 10.05 17.89
C PRO A 455 -17.91 10.53 19.12
N VAL A 456 -17.25 10.58 20.26
CA VAL A 456 -17.77 11.15 21.50
C VAL A 456 -16.66 11.94 22.18
N ARG A 457 -17.00 13.06 22.82
CA ARG A 457 -16.02 13.99 23.41
C ARG A 457 -16.04 14.00 24.94
N SER A 458 -17.03 13.34 25.52
CA SER A 458 -17.19 13.23 26.97
C SER A 458 -17.67 11.84 27.37
N THR A 459 -17.37 11.44 28.61
CA THR A 459 -17.85 10.15 29.14
C THR A 459 -19.37 10.07 29.18
N ASP A 460 -20.07 11.18 29.38
CA ASP A 460 -21.54 11.23 29.38
C ASP A 460 -22.13 11.02 27.99
N GLU A 461 -21.50 11.57 26.96
CA GLU A 461 -21.86 11.31 25.57
C GLU A 461 -21.60 9.84 25.22
N ALA A 462 -20.46 9.29 25.64
CA ALA A 462 -20.14 7.87 25.45
C ALA A 462 -21.22 6.97 26.08
N ARG A 463 -21.65 7.25 27.33
CA ARG A 463 -22.74 6.51 27.99
C ARG A 463 -24.05 6.58 27.20
N LYS A 464 -24.42 7.74 26.68
CA LYS A 464 -25.64 7.92 25.86
C LYS A 464 -25.60 7.12 24.56
N VAL A 465 -24.42 7.00 23.94
CA VAL A 465 -24.22 6.17 22.74
C VAL A 465 -24.29 4.69 23.08
N LEU A 466 -23.62 4.25 24.16
CA LEU A 466 -23.60 2.85 24.60
C LEU A 466 -24.98 2.30 24.99
N GLN A 467 -25.92 3.15 25.39
CA GLN A 467 -27.32 2.77 25.62
C GLN A 467 -28.07 2.38 24.33
N ARG A 468 -27.61 2.86 23.17
CA ARG A 468 -28.28 2.69 21.87
C ARG A 468 -27.54 1.73 20.95
N VAL A 469 -26.21 1.76 21.00
CA VAL A 469 -25.33 1.00 20.12
C VAL A 469 -24.29 0.27 20.95
N ARG A 470 -24.12 -1.02 20.67
CA ARG A 470 -23.00 -1.81 21.21
C ARG A 470 -21.84 -1.77 20.21
N PRO A 471 -20.74 -1.04 20.48
CA PRO A 471 -19.61 -0.97 19.57
C PRO A 471 -18.84 -2.29 19.55
N ALA A 472 -18.19 -2.56 18.41
CA ALA A 472 -17.29 -3.69 18.21
C ALA A 472 -15.95 -3.51 18.95
N ALA A 473 -15.52 -2.25 19.12
CA ALA A 473 -14.36 -1.87 19.94
C ALA A 473 -14.49 -0.41 20.39
N MET A 474 -13.72 -0.03 21.40
CA MET A 474 -13.60 1.35 21.87
C MET A 474 -12.16 1.83 21.78
N VAL A 475 -11.97 3.08 21.33
CA VAL A 475 -10.71 3.82 21.43
C VAL A 475 -10.91 4.91 22.47
N LEU A 476 -10.05 4.95 23.49
CA LEU A 476 -10.25 5.79 24.67
C LEU A 476 -9.03 6.68 24.93
N ASP A 477 -9.19 8.01 24.88
CA ASP A 477 -8.26 8.91 25.56
C ASP A 477 -8.56 8.95 27.06
N VAL A 478 -7.48 8.82 27.83
CA VAL A 478 -7.47 8.95 29.28
C VAL A 478 -7.60 10.40 29.70
N MET A 479 -7.00 11.33 28.97
CA MET A 479 -7.01 12.75 29.31
C MET A 479 -8.10 13.45 28.51
N LEU A 480 -9.15 13.92 29.19
CA LEU A 480 -10.25 14.66 28.56
C LEU A 480 -10.44 15.98 29.30
N GLU A 481 -10.24 17.11 28.62
CA GLU A 481 -10.42 18.47 29.15
C GLU A 481 -9.73 18.73 30.51
N GLY A 482 -8.63 18.01 30.79
CA GLY A 482 -7.85 18.11 32.03
C GLY A 482 -8.23 17.12 33.14
N GLU A 483 -9.27 16.32 32.95
CA GLU A 483 -9.66 15.22 33.85
C GLU A 483 -9.27 13.85 33.29
N THR A 484 -9.26 12.82 34.15
CA THR A 484 -8.91 11.46 33.74
C THR A 484 -10.13 10.56 33.58
N SER A 485 -10.24 9.84 32.46
CA SER A 485 -11.32 8.89 32.17
C SER A 485 -11.11 7.49 32.78
N TRP A 486 -10.18 7.33 33.74
CA TRP A 486 -9.91 6.04 34.41
C TRP A 486 -11.15 5.40 35.05
N ASN A 487 -12.02 6.21 35.66
CA ASN A 487 -13.24 5.72 36.27
C ASN A 487 -14.20 5.15 35.22
N PHE A 488 -14.26 5.77 34.05
CA PHE A 488 -15.07 5.30 32.93
C PHE A 488 -14.52 3.98 32.37
N LEU A 489 -13.20 3.83 32.20
CA LEU A 489 -12.60 2.55 31.82
C LEU A 489 -12.99 1.42 32.80
N ALA A 490 -12.86 1.69 34.10
CA ALA A 490 -13.21 0.73 35.15
C ALA A 490 -14.72 0.39 35.14
N GLU A 491 -15.59 1.38 34.92
CA GLU A 491 -17.03 1.20 34.76
C GLU A 491 -17.34 0.27 33.58
N MET A 492 -16.72 0.51 32.42
CA MET A 492 -16.94 -0.30 31.22
C MET A 492 -16.52 -1.75 31.42
N LYS A 493 -15.37 -1.99 32.07
CA LYS A 493 -14.84 -3.34 32.30
C LYS A 493 -15.53 -4.10 33.44
N ASN A 494 -16.20 -3.42 34.34
CA ASN A 494 -17.02 -4.04 35.40
C ASN A 494 -18.49 -4.20 35.02
N GLY A 495 -18.98 -3.47 34.01
CA GLY A 495 -20.36 -3.52 33.55
C GLY A 495 -20.71 -4.83 32.84
N GLU A 496 -21.83 -5.45 33.20
CA GLU A 496 -22.23 -6.75 32.64
C GLU A 496 -22.42 -6.73 31.12
N ALA A 497 -22.99 -5.65 30.59
CA ALA A 497 -23.25 -5.47 29.16
C ALA A 497 -22.01 -5.00 28.37
N THR A 498 -20.98 -4.45 29.03
CA THR A 498 -19.86 -3.73 28.41
C THR A 498 -18.50 -4.39 28.63
N ARG A 499 -18.36 -5.29 29.61
CA ARG A 499 -17.07 -5.88 30.01
C ARG A 499 -16.32 -6.58 28.89
N ASP A 500 -17.07 -7.18 27.96
CA ASP A 500 -16.52 -7.93 26.83
C ASP A 500 -16.14 -7.04 25.64
N ILE A 501 -16.50 -5.76 25.66
CA ILE A 501 -16.14 -4.83 24.60
C ILE A 501 -14.63 -4.56 24.70
N PRO A 502 -13.86 -4.77 23.61
CA PRO A 502 -12.43 -4.47 23.57
C PRO A 502 -12.19 -2.96 23.70
N ILE A 503 -11.26 -2.56 24.57
CA ILE A 503 -10.90 -1.16 24.79
C ILE A 503 -9.40 -0.97 24.52
N LEU A 504 -9.09 -0.18 23.51
CA LEU A 504 -7.76 0.33 23.19
C LEU A 504 -7.61 1.71 23.83
N VAL A 505 -6.70 1.81 24.80
CA VAL A 505 -6.35 3.09 25.43
C VAL A 505 -5.29 3.79 24.60
N VAL A 506 -5.53 5.05 24.21
CA VAL A 506 -4.58 5.87 23.45
C VAL A 506 -4.44 7.22 24.14
N THR A 507 -3.25 7.54 24.65
CA THR A 507 -3.06 8.80 25.41
C THR A 507 -1.66 9.38 25.21
N VAL A 508 -1.43 10.61 25.67
CA VAL A 508 -0.11 11.26 25.69
C VAL A 508 0.72 10.92 26.94
N THR A 509 0.11 10.32 27.97
CA THR A 509 0.79 10.00 29.23
C THR A 509 1.08 8.51 29.37
N ASP A 510 2.32 8.15 29.72
CA ASP A 510 2.68 6.75 29.91
C ASP A 510 2.17 6.22 31.26
N ARG A 511 1.04 5.50 31.20
CA ARG A 511 0.34 4.90 32.34
C ARG A 511 -0.15 3.48 32.01
N GLU A 512 0.62 2.73 31.22
CA GLU A 512 0.22 1.40 30.74
C GLU A 512 -0.19 0.45 31.88
N GLN A 513 0.60 0.38 32.95
CA GLN A 513 0.34 -0.52 34.08
C GLN A 513 -1.05 -0.28 34.70
N LYS A 514 -1.46 0.98 34.82
CA LYS A 514 -2.77 1.35 35.35
C LYS A 514 -3.89 0.99 34.38
N ALA A 515 -3.70 1.23 33.08
CA ALA A 515 -4.67 0.86 32.06
C ALA A 515 -4.93 -0.66 32.03
N ARG A 516 -3.84 -1.46 32.06
CA ARG A 516 -3.90 -2.92 32.12
C ARG A 516 -4.59 -3.41 33.39
N ALA A 517 -4.27 -2.83 34.55
CA ALA A 517 -4.89 -3.19 35.82
C ALA A 517 -6.40 -2.92 35.86
N LEU A 518 -6.88 -1.91 35.12
CA LEU A 518 -8.30 -1.58 34.98
C LEU A 518 -9.00 -2.38 33.86
N GLY A 519 -8.28 -3.26 33.18
CA GLY A 519 -8.83 -4.19 32.20
C GLY A 519 -8.73 -3.76 30.73
N ALA A 520 -7.93 -2.75 30.39
CA ALA A 520 -7.71 -2.37 28.98
C ALA A 520 -7.05 -3.52 28.18
N ASP A 521 -7.58 -3.80 26.99
CA ASP A 521 -7.10 -4.86 26.11
C ASP A 521 -5.79 -4.47 25.41
N GLU A 522 -5.59 -3.18 25.19
CA GLU A 522 -4.37 -2.64 24.59
C GLU A 522 -4.12 -1.19 25.06
N PHE A 523 -2.85 -0.76 25.05
CA PHE A 523 -2.43 0.58 25.43
C PHE A 523 -1.38 1.13 24.46
N TRP A 524 -1.58 2.34 23.93
CA TRP A 524 -0.62 3.05 23.09
C TRP A 524 -0.41 4.51 23.51
N LEU A 525 0.78 5.01 23.19
CA LEU A 525 1.09 6.44 23.23
C LEU A 525 0.78 7.08 21.86
N LYS A 526 0.22 8.30 21.87
CA LYS A 526 0.12 9.13 20.65
C LYS A 526 1.55 9.53 20.19
N PRO A 527 1.82 9.65 18.88
CA PRO A 527 0.89 9.54 17.75
C PRO A 527 0.57 8.10 17.33
N VAL A 528 -0.64 7.90 16.80
CA VAL A 528 -1.10 6.61 16.28
C VAL A 528 -1.12 6.64 14.75
N ASP A 529 -0.60 5.56 14.14
CA ASP A 529 -0.56 5.33 12.71
C ASP A 529 -1.85 4.66 12.19
N GLU A 530 -2.26 5.00 10.95
CA GLU A 530 -3.46 4.48 10.29
C GLU A 530 -3.46 2.96 10.18
N VAL A 531 -2.41 2.38 9.59
CA VAL A 531 -2.31 0.95 9.30
C VAL A 531 -2.24 0.15 10.60
N ARG A 532 -1.51 0.68 11.60
CA ARG A 532 -1.43 0.08 12.93
C ARG A 532 -2.79 0.07 13.63
N LEU A 533 -3.51 1.19 13.62
CA LEU A 533 -4.83 1.31 14.25
C LEU A 533 -5.84 0.37 13.60
N GLN A 534 -5.95 0.39 12.28
CA GLN A 534 -6.86 -0.48 11.54
C GLN A 534 -6.63 -1.96 11.87
N ARG A 535 -5.39 -2.43 11.77
CA ARG A 535 -5.03 -3.82 12.06
C ARG A 535 -5.33 -4.19 13.50
N LYS A 536 -5.00 -3.33 14.48
CA LYS A 536 -5.27 -3.64 15.89
C LYS A 536 -6.77 -3.67 16.17
N LEU A 537 -7.56 -2.77 15.58
CA LEU A 537 -9.01 -2.82 15.72
C LEU A 537 -9.59 -4.08 15.06
N GLN A 538 -9.05 -4.52 13.92
CA GLN A 538 -9.43 -5.82 13.32
C GLN A 538 -9.11 -7.01 14.24
N GLU A 539 -7.93 -7.00 14.88
CA GLU A 539 -7.54 -8.01 15.88
C GLU A 539 -8.45 -7.98 17.12
N LEU A 540 -8.71 -6.78 17.66
CA LEU A 540 -9.43 -6.58 18.92
C LEU A 540 -10.92 -6.77 18.77
N ALA A 541 -11.53 -6.26 17.70
CA ALA A 541 -12.98 -6.22 17.54
C ALA A 541 -13.62 -7.62 17.52
N ARG A 542 -12.84 -8.71 17.42
CA ARG A 542 -13.26 -10.14 17.41
C ARG A 542 -14.39 -10.47 16.41
N SER A 543 -14.77 -9.49 15.61
CA SER A 543 -15.86 -9.44 14.65
C SER A 543 -15.51 -8.35 13.62
N GLY A 544 -14.87 -8.75 12.53
CA GLY A 544 -15.22 -8.15 11.24
C GLY A 544 -16.56 -8.76 10.81
N PRO A 545 -17.49 -8.03 10.19
CA PRO A 545 -18.77 -8.63 9.84
C PRO A 545 -18.59 -9.68 8.74
N VAL A 546 -19.03 -10.91 9.01
CA VAL A 546 -19.48 -11.83 7.96
C VAL A 546 -20.89 -11.36 7.60
N GLU A 547 -21.01 -10.58 6.53
CA GLU A 547 -22.28 -9.95 6.19
C GLU A 547 -23.28 -10.92 5.58
N ARG A 548 -22.85 -11.92 4.80
CA ARG A 548 -23.72 -12.73 3.93
C ARG A 548 -23.24 -14.18 3.84
N ILE A 549 -24.08 -15.11 4.30
CA ILE A 549 -23.95 -16.55 4.05
C ILE A 549 -25.04 -16.95 3.07
N LEU A 550 -24.69 -17.67 2.01
CA LEU A 550 -25.65 -18.22 1.05
C LEU A 550 -25.92 -19.69 1.37
N ILE A 551 -27.20 -20.06 1.44
CA ILE A 551 -27.66 -21.44 1.62
C ILE A 551 -28.27 -21.89 0.30
N ILE A 552 -27.68 -22.91 -0.33
CA ILE A 552 -28.14 -23.55 -1.56
C ILE A 552 -28.60 -24.96 -1.19
N ASP A 553 -29.90 -25.16 -1.07
CA ASP A 553 -30.53 -26.42 -0.63
C ASP A 553 -31.94 -26.43 -1.21
N ASP A 554 -32.41 -27.53 -1.79
CA ASP A 554 -33.73 -27.60 -2.42
C ASP A 554 -34.85 -27.81 -1.38
N ASP A 555 -34.52 -28.41 -0.24
CA ASP A 555 -35.41 -28.69 0.87
C ASP A 555 -35.68 -27.43 1.73
N ASP A 556 -36.93 -26.99 1.76
CA ASP A 556 -37.39 -25.82 2.50
C ASP A 556 -37.33 -25.98 4.02
N VAL A 557 -37.52 -27.20 4.52
CA VAL A 557 -37.41 -27.54 5.95
C VAL A 557 -35.94 -27.45 6.39
N HIS A 558 -35.00 -27.97 5.58
CA HIS A 558 -33.57 -27.88 5.88
C HIS A 558 -33.06 -26.44 5.86
N ARG A 559 -33.45 -25.64 4.86
CA ARG A 559 -33.13 -24.19 4.84
C ARG A 559 -33.66 -23.49 6.10
N TYR A 560 -34.91 -23.74 6.48
CA TYR A 560 -35.50 -23.16 7.68
C TYR A 560 -34.76 -23.57 8.95
N LEU A 561 -34.41 -24.85 9.11
CA LEU A 561 -33.66 -25.34 10.28
C LEU A 561 -32.28 -24.71 10.37
N LEU A 562 -31.53 -24.65 9.27
CA LEU A 562 -30.21 -24.03 9.24
C LEU A 562 -30.29 -22.53 9.57
N LYS A 563 -31.33 -21.84 9.08
CA LYS A 563 -31.63 -20.46 9.48
C LYS A 563 -31.92 -20.34 10.97
N GLN A 564 -32.71 -21.23 11.57
CA GLN A 564 -32.97 -21.18 13.01
C GLN A 564 -31.73 -21.48 13.85
N LEU A 565 -30.81 -22.31 13.36
CA LEU A 565 -29.53 -22.59 14.03
C LEU A 565 -28.57 -21.38 13.97
N LEU A 566 -28.64 -20.59 12.89
CA LEU A 566 -27.79 -19.42 12.66
C LEU A 566 -28.46 -18.08 13.03
N LYS A 567 -29.72 -18.09 13.46
CA LYS A 567 -30.54 -16.89 13.71
C LYS A 567 -29.95 -15.95 14.76
N ASP A 568 -29.33 -16.51 15.79
CA ASP A 568 -28.74 -15.75 16.90
C ASP A 568 -27.29 -15.32 16.60
N MET A 569 -26.79 -15.59 15.38
CA MET A 569 -25.45 -15.22 14.92
C MET A 569 -25.53 -13.96 14.03
N PRO A 570 -24.48 -13.12 13.99
CA PRO A 570 -24.50 -11.83 13.30
C PRO A 570 -24.32 -11.95 11.78
N TYR A 571 -25.08 -12.82 11.10
CA TYR A 571 -24.99 -13.09 9.66
C TYR A 571 -26.29 -12.70 8.92
N SER A 572 -26.22 -12.15 7.70
CA SER A 572 -27.38 -12.13 6.78
C SER A 572 -27.42 -13.43 5.98
N LEU A 573 -28.58 -14.08 5.93
CA LEU A 573 -28.75 -15.37 5.26
C LEU A 573 -29.45 -15.16 3.92
N LEU A 574 -28.78 -15.53 2.83
CA LEU A 574 -29.33 -15.63 1.48
C LEU A 574 -29.76 -17.07 1.22
N GLU A 575 -30.81 -17.26 0.44
CA GLU A 575 -31.37 -18.58 0.13
C GLU A 575 -31.49 -18.78 -1.38
N ALA A 576 -31.12 -19.96 -1.84
CA ALA A 576 -31.37 -20.45 -3.19
C ALA A 576 -31.94 -21.88 -3.10
N ALA A 577 -33.02 -22.14 -3.83
CA ALA A 577 -33.64 -23.47 -3.88
C ALA A 577 -33.04 -24.39 -4.97
N GLY A 578 -32.09 -23.88 -5.77
CA GLY A 578 -31.45 -24.61 -6.86
C GLY A 578 -30.05 -24.06 -7.15
N GLY A 579 -29.23 -24.86 -7.82
CA GLY A 579 -27.84 -24.53 -8.10
C GLY A 579 -27.66 -23.36 -9.06
N VAL A 580 -28.52 -23.22 -10.07
CA VAL A 580 -28.46 -22.11 -11.04
C VAL A 580 -28.71 -20.78 -10.34
N ASP A 581 -29.74 -20.73 -9.49
CA ASP A 581 -30.06 -19.54 -8.70
C ASP A 581 -28.98 -19.25 -7.65
N GLY A 582 -28.43 -20.30 -7.05
CA GLY A 582 -27.31 -20.20 -6.11
C GLY A 582 -26.04 -19.60 -6.74
N VAL A 583 -25.65 -20.06 -7.93
CA VAL A 583 -24.50 -19.49 -8.67
C VAL A 583 -24.76 -18.04 -9.06
N ARG A 584 -25.98 -17.72 -9.50
CA ARG A 584 -26.38 -16.34 -9.83
C ARG A 584 -26.26 -15.42 -8.61
N LEU A 585 -26.85 -15.82 -7.48
CA LEU A 585 -26.78 -15.05 -6.22
C LEU A 585 -25.35 -14.94 -5.70
N ALA A 586 -24.53 -15.99 -5.81
CA ALA A 586 -23.13 -15.94 -5.42
C ALA A 586 -22.34 -14.90 -6.24
N ARG A 587 -22.64 -14.75 -7.53
CA ARG A 587 -22.00 -13.75 -8.41
C ARG A 587 -22.49 -12.32 -8.16
N GLU A 588 -23.77 -12.16 -7.85
CA GLU A 588 -24.39 -10.85 -7.62
C GLU A 588 -24.06 -10.30 -6.22
N GLN A 589 -24.11 -11.15 -5.20
CA GLN A 589 -24.06 -10.74 -3.80
C GLN A 589 -22.72 -11.03 -3.11
N VAL A 590 -21.86 -11.83 -3.74
CA VAL A 590 -20.50 -12.20 -3.30
C VAL A 590 -20.49 -12.55 -1.80
N PRO A 591 -21.17 -13.63 -1.39
CA PRO A 591 -21.24 -14.04 0.00
C PRO A 591 -19.86 -14.47 0.52
N GLN A 592 -19.65 -14.38 1.83
CA GLN A 592 -18.40 -14.79 2.46
C GLN A 592 -18.33 -16.29 2.73
N LEU A 593 -19.44 -17.02 2.59
CA LEU A 593 -19.54 -18.46 2.77
C LEU A 593 -20.76 -19.02 2.04
N ILE A 594 -20.65 -20.23 1.51
CA ILE A 594 -21.77 -20.96 0.90
C ILE A 594 -21.99 -22.30 1.64
N PHE A 595 -23.21 -22.54 2.12
CA PHE A 595 -23.70 -23.89 2.41
C PHE A 595 -24.30 -24.47 1.14
N LEU A 596 -23.82 -25.63 0.71
CA LEU A 596 -24.24 -26.28 -0.52
C LEU A 596 -24.77 -27.68 -0.22
N ASP A 597 -25.99 -28.01 -0.64
CA ASP A 597 -26.44 -29.39 -0.70
C ASP A 597 -25.86 -30.10 -1.94
N PHE A 598 -25.68 -31.40 -1.82
CA PHE A 598 -25.17 -32.25 -2.88
C PHE A 598 -26.22 -32.55 -3.95
N ILE A 599 -27.48 -32.71 -3.53
CA ILE A 599 -28.61 -32.99 -4.42
C ILE A 599 -29.37 -31.69 -4.66
N LEU A 600 -29.50 -31.29 -5.93
CA LEU A 600 -30.20 -30.09 -6.35
C LEU A 600 -31.07 -30.42 -7.58
N PRO A 601 -32.19 -29.70 -7.81
CA PRO A 601 -33.19 -30.06 -8.82
C PRO A 601 -32.79 -29.72 -10.25
N ASP A 602 -31.84 -28.82 -10.45
CA ASP A 602 -31.52 -28.19 -11.74
C ASP A 602 -30.14 -28.60 -12.28
N ILE A 603 -29.09 -28.46 -11.48
CA ILE A 603 -27.70 -28.82 -11.82
C ILE A 603 -27.04 -29.55 -10.66
N THR A 604 -25.98 -30.31 -10.93
CA THR A 604 -25.31 -31.06 -9.85
C THR A 604 -24.49 -30.13 -8.97
N ALA A 605 -24.22 -30.53 -7.72
CA ALA A 605 -23.32 -29.77 -6.84
C ALA A 605 -21.92 -29.61 -7.44
N PHE A 606 -21.44 -30.56 -8.24
CA PHE A 606 -20.20 -30.42 -8.99
C PHE A 606 -20.26 -29.31 -10.04
N ASP A 607 -21.37 -29.20 -10.76
CA ASP A 607 -21.56 -28.10 -11.72
C ASP A 607 -21.58 -26.74 -11.04
N VAL A 608 -22.18 -26.65 -9.83
CA VAL A 608 -22.15 -25.45 -8.98
C VAL A 608 -20.70 -25.12 -8.57
N LEU A 609 -19.95 -26.11 -8.09
CA LEU A 609 -18.54 -25.94 -7.70
C LEU A 609 -17.70 -25.46 -8.89
N ASP A 610 -17.78 -26.13 -10.03
CA ASP A 610 -17.04 -25.78 -11.24
C ASP A 610 -17.40 -24.35 -11.71
N ALA A 611 -18.68 -23.99 -11.68
CA ALA A 611 -19.15 -22.66 -12.08
C ALA A 611 -18.68 -21.54 -11.13
N LEU A 612 -18.56 -21.83 -9.83
CA LEU A 612 -18.06 -20.88 -8.82
C LEU A 612 -16.54 -20.77 -8.86
N LYS A 613 -15.82 -21.89 -9.06
CA LYS A 613 -14.34 -21.90 -9.12
C LYS A 613 -13.81 -21.33 -10.43
N ALA A 614 -14.58 -21.39 -11.52
CA ALA A 614 -14.22 -20.77 -12.80
C ALA A 614 -14.32 -19.22 -12.79
N ASP A 615 -15.19 -18.62 -11.96
CA ASP A 615 -15.38 -17.16 -11.91
C ASP A 615 -14.42 -16.50 -10.90
N PRO A 616 -13.61 -15.50 -11.33
CA PRO A 616 -12.70 -14.77 -10.46
C PRO A 616 -13.29 -14.20 -9.17
N ARG A 617 -14.57 -13.82 -9.21
CA ARG A 617 -15.27 -13.17 -8.09
C ARG A 617 -15.72 -14.16 -7.03
N THR A 618 -15.91 -15.43 -7.39
CA THR A 618 -16.49 -16.45 -6.52
C THR A 618 -15.52 -17.59 -6.18
N ARG A 619 -14.38 -17.71 -6.88
CA ARG A 619 -13.46 -18.85 -6.73
C ARG A 619 -12.89 -19.03 -5.32
N GLU A 620 -12.70 -17.92 -4.61
CA GLU A 620 -12.10 -17.89 -3.26
C GLU A 620 -13.15 -18.06 -2.15
N ILE A 621 -14.44 -18.08 -2.48
CA ILE A 621 -15.49 -18.21 -1.46
C ILE A 621 -15.41 -19.63 -0.86
N PRO A 622 -15.32 -19.76 0.47
CA PRO A 622 -15.34 -21.05 1.14
C PRO A 622 -16.72 -21.71 1.03
N ILE A 623 -16.73 -23.03 0.84
CA ILE A 623 -17.95 -23.81 0.60
C ILE A 623 -18.02 -24.93 1.62
N ILE A 624 -19.11 -25.01 2.38
CA ILE A 624 -19.40 -26.12 3.29
C ILE A 624 -20.48 -26.97 2.63
N LEU A 625 -20.15 -28.24 2.34
CA LEU A 625 -21.14 -29.18 1.84
C LEU A 625 -22.01 -29.65 3.01
N HIS A 626 -23.31 -29.52 2.90
CA HIS A 626 -24.27 -29.95 3.92
C HIS A 626 -25.31 -30.87 3.29
N THR A 627 -25.15 -32.19 3.47
CA THR A 627 -25.96 -33.17 2.74
C THR A 627 -26.43 -34.35 3.59
N SER A 628 -27.56 -34.94 3.22
CA SER A 628 -28.08 -36.21 3.74
C SER A 628 -27.64 -37.41 2.90
N HIS A 629 -26.99 -37.18 1.75
CA HIS A 629 -26.53 -38.19 0.81
C HIS A 629 -25.24 -38.87 1.28
N GLU A 630 -25.18 -40.20 1.17
CA GLU A 630 -23.93 -40.94 1.37
C GLU A 630 -23.04 -40.80 0.14
N LEU A 631 -21.98 -40.01 0.28
CA LEU A 631 -21.01 -39.77 -0.79
C LEU A 631 -20.17 -41.02 -1.05
N ARG A 632 -19.99 -41.37 -2.32
CA ARG A 632 -19.07 -42.42 -2.75
C ARG A 632 -17.61 -41.99 -2.54
N GLU A 633 -16.70 -42.96 -2.52
CA GLU A 633 -15.28 -42.72 -2.20
C GLU A 633 -14.60 -41.76 -3.19
N ASP A 634 -14.95 -41.85 -4.47
CA ASP A 634 -14.52 -40.97 -5.55
C ASP A 634 -15.08 -39.54 -5.41
N GLU A 635 -16.36 -39.40 -5.07
CA GLU A 635 -17.01 -38.11 -4.83
C GLU A 635 -16.40 -37.40 -3.61
N ARG A 636 -16.17 -38.16 -2.54
CA ARG A 636 -15.58 -37.64 -1.29
C ARG A 636 -14.15 -37.15 -1.49
N ALA A 637 -13.36 -37.84 -2.31
CA ALA A 637 -11.99 -37.43 -2.63
C ALA A 637 -11.96 -36.08 -3.35
N ARG A 638 -12.84 -35.86 -4.35
CA ARG A 638 -12.93 -34.58 -5.05
C ARG A 638 -13.41 -33.46 -4.12
N LEU A 639 -14.49 -33.69 -3.37
CA LEU A 639 -15.08 -32.69 -2.47
C LEU A 639 -14.13 -32.28 -1.34
N ALA A 640 -13.26 -33.17 -0.87
CA ALA A 640 -12.27 -32.84 0.15
C ALA A 640 -11.24 -31.78 -0.29
N HIS A 641 -11.01 -31.63 -1.60
CA HIS A 641 -10.10 -30.62 -2.15
C HIS A 641 -10.79 -29.28 -2.48
N GLU A 642 -12.08 -29.31 -2.79
CA GLU A 642 -12.82 -28.14 -3.29
C GLU A 642 -13.75 -27.50 -2.24
N THR A 643 -14.01 -28.17 -1.12
CA THR A 643 -14.86 -27.69 -0.01
C THR A 643 -14.07 -27.54 1.29
N SER A 644 -14.49 -26.60 2.14
CA SER A 644 -13.86 -26.31 3.43
C SER A 644 -14.25 -27.31 4.53
N ALA A 645 -15.46 -27.87 4.43
CA ALA A 645 -15.94 -28.93 5.33
C ALA A 645 -17.12 -29.68 4.69
N ILE A 646 -17.33 -30.92 5.12
CA ILE A 646 -18.49 -31.75 4.76
C ILE A 646 -19.26 -32.07 6.04
N LEU A 647 -20.53 -31.70 6.09
CA LEU A 647 -21.46 -31.90 7.21
C LEU A 647 -22.62 -32.79 6.78
N SER A 648 -22.97 -33.75 7.64
CA SER A 648 -24.16 -34.57 7.45
C SER A 648 -25.39 -33.89 8.06
N LYS A 649 -26.51 -33.87 7.33
CA LYS A 649 -27.82 -33.42 7.82
C LYS A 649 -28.34 -34.31 8.97
N HIS A 650 -27.84 -35.54 9.10
CA HIS A 650 -28.23 -36.52 10.13
C HIS A 650 -27.46 -36.30 11.45
N THR A 651 -27.78 -35.24 12.20
CA THR A 651 -27.20 -35.03 13.54
C THR A 651 -28.29 -35.10 14.62
N LEU A 652 -28.14 -35.99 15.62
CA LEU A 652 -29.19 -36.36 16.58
C LEU A 652 -29.52 -35.31 17.67
N SER A 653 -28.80 -34.17 17.78
CA SER A 653 -29.15 -33.09 18.71
C SER A 653 -28.73 -31.69 18.21
N ARG A 654 -29.49 -30.66 18.61
CA ARG A 654 -29.25 -29.24 18.29
C ARG A 654 -27.84 -28.78 18.70
N GLU A 655 -27.37 -29.22 19.86
CA GLU A 655 -26.08 -28.84 20.42
C GLU A 655 -24.90 -29.38 19.59
N VAL A 656 -25.00 -30.63 19.14
CA VAL A 656 -23.97 -31.26 18.30
C VAL A 656 -23.94 -30.62 16.91
N ALA A 657 -25.11 -30.29 16.34
CA ALA A 657 -25.20 -29.59 15.07
C ALA A 657 -24.54 -28.20 15.14
N ILE A 658 -24.82 -27.42 16.19
CA ILE A 658 -24.20 -26.10 16.41
C ILE A 658 -22.68 -26.23 16.56
N SER A 659 -22.21 -27.20 17.34
CA SER A 659 -20.75 -27.41 17.52
C SER A 659 -20.06 -27.73 16.19
N ARG A 660 -20.64 -28.63 15.38
CA ARG A 660 -20.08 -29.00 14.07
C ARG A 660 -20.11 -27.86 13.07
N ILE A 661 -21.18 -27.09 13.04
CA ILE A 661 -21.28 -25.89 12.20
C ILE A 661 -20.23 -24.87 12.65
N ARG A 662 -20.03 -24.67 13.95
CA ARG A 662 -19.00 -23.78 14.49
C ARG A 662 -17.58 -24.23 14.12
N ASP A 663 -17.30 -25.52 14.24
CA ASP A 663 -16.00 -26.08 13.84
C ASP A 663 -15.76 -25.95 12.33
N ALA A 664 -16.80 -26.12 11.52
CA ALA A 664 -16.74 -25.96 10.07
C ALA A 664 -16.55 -24.48 9.66
N LEU A 665 -17.23 -23.56 10.35
CA LEU A 665 -17.04 -22.12 10.19
C LEU A 665 -15.60 -21.72 10.57
N ALA A 666 -15.09 -22.23 11.69
CA ALA A 666 -13.71 -21.96 12.14
C ALA A 666 -12.67 -22.46 11.14
N LYS A 667 -12.87 -23.66 10.56
CA LYS A 667 -12.03 -24.19 9.47
C LYS A 667 -12.10 -23.34 8.19
N ALA A 668 -13.24 -22.71 7.92
CA ALA A 668 -13.41 -21.75 6.84
C ALA A 668 -12.86 -20.35 7.16
N GLY A 669 -12.18 -20.17 8.30
CA GLY A 669 -11.60 -18.88 8.72
C GLY A 669 -12.61 -17.92 9.36
N LEU A 670 -13.82 -18.39 9.67
CA LEU A 670 -14.91 -17.60 10.25
C LEU A 670 -15.19 -18.05 11.69
N GLY A 671 -14.95 -17.19 12.69
CA GLY A 671 -15.48 -17.41 14.06
C GLY A 671 -14.70 -18.36 14.98
N SER A 672 -13.37 -18.33 15.02
CA SER A 672 -12.61 -19.11 16.01
C SER A 672 -12.34 -18.35 17.31
N HIS A 673 -13.00 -18.77 18.40
CA HIS A 673 -12.26 -19.28 19.56
C HIS A 673 -13.07 -20.38 20.26
N THR A 674 -12.46 -21.56 20.30
CA THR A 674 -12.88 -22.72 21.11
C THR A 674 -12.76 -22.38 22.60
N PRO A 675 -13.70 -22.79 23.47
CA PRO A 675 -13.51 -22.69 24.91
C PRO A 675 -12.39 -23.64 25.32
N GLN A 676 -11.43 -23.17 26.13
CA GLN A 676 -10.52 -24.06 26.86
C GLN A 676 -11.36 -25.01 27.73
N GLU A 677 -11.37 -26.30 27.38
CA GLU A 677 -11.82 -27.35 28.27
C GLU A 677 -10.99 -27.30 29.56
N GLY A 678 -11.70 -27.28 30.69
CA GLY A 678 -11.10 -27.27 32.02
C GLY A 678 -10.14 -28.44 32.18
N ARG A 679 -8.88 -28.13 32.50
CA ARG A 679 -8.02 -29.07 33.20
C ARG A 679 -8.67 -29.37 34.56
N ARG A 680 -9.37 -30.49 34.64
CA ARG A 680 -9.40 -31.29 35.87
C ARG A 680 -8.02 -31.92 36.02
N GLY A 681 -7.38 -31.64 37.15
CA GLY A 681 -6.03 -32.06 37.51
C GLY A 681 -5.46 -31.06 38.49
#